data_AF-A0A3B9GC99-F1
#
_entry.id   AF-A0A3B9GC99-F1
#
_cell.length_a   1.000
_cell.length_b   1.000
_cell.length_c   1.000
_cell.angle_alpha   90.00
_cell.angle_beta   90.00
_cell.angle_gamma   90.00
#
_symmetry.space_group_name_H-M   'P 1'
#
loop_
_entity.id
_entity.type
_entity.pdbx_description
1 polymer ?
#
loop_
_entity_poly.entity_id
_entity_poly.type
_entity_poly.pdbx_seq_one_letter_code
_entity_poly.pdbx_strand_id
1 'polypeptide(L)'
;MFVTKIIFGLLVFFVLGSSFAGAEASSREIVDDFLHNYCYDCHDSASEKGEREFESLKIPFESIQDLVMAREIIDQVTLKEMPPKKKGQPKDEERLEVLRVLRSEVKAARGRFQSNGGKTVMRRLSNREYENTLKVLFGRRVDTLGLTAEFPKEKTSRHIDTIGESLVTSGFLLDQYFQAAHRLVENRLGKAEMEAKDWHFKDNFIQYEELAGSHRAVFKNKFLCVYEQPDTDTRQGSYGHIEDFLEGVPVSGLYDLKVLVQGMHRDTHYDPKIFAIDLSEPFILGVVPGDATKGHIHYPQGIEPILATSVVPDKKPEWIEFRVWLEKGQTPRFIFPNGPYESRRSVLELNRRYKDEFKNPSNGVSRAALLREGKLPHIRISEVKVHGPIKEKNGALEEIAIFGKEGFKREKALEHLDHFAEKAFRRPLNESDRKRVHDFYRKRVDEWAKPRQAVLDTLKLILCSPSFFYLSEITPENDQALKPFDLASRLSYALWARPPDEELLKLAASSELTKEEVVRNQVRRLLDDDRSEGFVNGFLDSWLNLRDLGGMPPPRERARRYYSENWPASMKGEVRHFFAHLLKKNLPVGSLLDADFTFVDKYLAAIYRLPEAKTLRLKDGFRKVKLSEKDRRGGILGMAAVLTVSANGVDTSPVTRGVFVSENILGVIP
;
A
#
# COMPACT_ATOMS: atom_id res chain seq x y z
N MET A 1 -66.08 -20.16 45.62
CA MET A 1 -67.40 -20.32 44.95
C MET A 1 -67.14 -20.46 43.46
N PHE A 2 -67.56 -21.60 42.88
CA PHE A 2 -67.72 -21.92 41.45
C PHE A 2 -66.46 -21.80 40.55
N VAL A 3 -65.72 -22.88 40.25
CA VAL A 3 -66.03 -24.05 39.38
C VAL A 3 -66.32 -23.67 37.93
N THR A 4 -65.36 -23.92 37.03
CA THR A 4 -65.64 -24.69 35.79
C THR A 4 -64.37 -25.37 35.27
N LYS A 5 -64.44 -26.69 35.16
CA LYS A 5 -63.47 -27.61 34.55
C LYS A 5 -63.64 -27.59 33.03
N ILE A 6 -62.55 -27.65 32.27
CA ILE A 6 -62.53 -28.31 30.95
C ILE A 6 -61.35 -29.28 30.92
N ILE A 7 -61.70 -30.55 30.74
CA ILE A 7 -60.85 -31.72 30.57
C ILE A 7 -60.68 -31.92 29.06
N PHE A 8 -59.45 -31.98 28.58
CA PHE A 8 -59.04 -32.62 27.32
C PHE A 8 -57.60 -33.07 27.58
N GLY A 9 -57.29 -34.35 27.72
CA GLY A 9 -57.47 -35.39 26.72
C GLY A 9 -56.07 -35.81 26.29
N LEU A 10 -55.45 -36.64 27.13
CA LEU A 10 -54.13 -37.23 26.91
C LEU A 10 -54.17 -38.09 25.63
N LEU A 11 -53.60 -37.60 24.55
CA LEU A 11 -53.32 -38.41 23.35
C LEU A 11 -51.79 -38.47 23.22
N VAL A 12 -51.24 -39.52 23.83
CA VAL A 12 -49.89 -40.00 23.59
C VAL A 12 -49.85 -40.49 22.15
N PHE A 13 -49.51 -39.59 21.23
CA PHE A 13 -49.08 -39.97 19.90
C PHE A 13 -47.63 -40.45 20.03
N PHE A 14 -47.48 -41.78 20.07
CA PHE A 14 -46.23 -42.47 19.80
C PHE A 14 -45.88 -42.19 18.32
N VAL A 15 -45.27 -41.04 18.05
CA VAL A 15 -44.55 -40.84 16.79
C VAL A 15 -43.23 -41.58 16.98
N LEU A 16 -43.21 -42.83 16.51
CA LEU A 16 -42.00 -43.49 16.04
C LEU A 16 -41.39 -42.59 14.98
N GLY A 17 -40.59 -41.61 15.43
CA GLY A 17 -39.61 -40.96 14.60
C GLY A 17 -38.59 -42.02 14.26
N SER A 18 -38.82 -42.75 13.18
CA SER A 18 -37.77 -43.45 12.47
C SER A 18 -36.71 -42.40 12.16
N SER A 19 -35.63 -42.42 12.94
CA SER A 19 -34.38 -41.80 12.56
C SER A 19 -34.00 -42.39 11.21
N PHE A 20 -34.31 -41.69 10.12
CA PHE A 20 -33.52 -41.79 8.90
C PHE A 20 -32.16 -41.16 9.22
N ALA A 21 -31.36 -41.89 10.00
CA ALA A 21 -29.92 -41.82 9.92
C ALA A 21 -29.57 -42.52 8.60
N GLY A 22 -29.72 -41.79 7.48
CA GLY A 22 -28.87 -42.09 6.34
C GLY A 22 -27.45 -41.84 6.84
N ALA A 23 -26.67 -42.90 7.03
CA ALA A 23 -25.26 -42.76 7.32
C ALA A 23 -24.63 -41.94 6.19
N GLU A 24 -24.24 -40.70 6.48
CA GLU A 24 -23.28 -40.00 5.62
C GLU A 24 -22.04 -40.90 5.59
N ALA A 25 -21.70 -41.43 4.41
CA ALA A 25 -20.49 -42.21 4.21
C ALA A 25 -19.29 -41.36 4.65
N SER A 26 -18.34 -41.98 5.36
CA SER A 26 -17.15 -41.26 5.82
C SER A 26 -16.33 -40.78 4.61
N SER A 27 -15.58 -39.67 4.75
CA SER A 27 -14.67 -39.17 3.71
C SER A 27 -13.76 -40.26 3.12
N ARG A 28 -13.39 -41.23 3.95
CA ARG A 28 -12.57 -42.38 3.56
C ARG A 28 -13.34 -43.34 2.66
N GLU A 29 -14.55 -43.76 3.04
CA GLU A 29 -15.38 -44.67 2.24
C GLU A 29 -15.69 -44.07 0.86
N ILE A 30 -16.01 -42.78 0.79
CA ILE A 30 -16.29 -42.09 -0.49
C ILE A 30 -15.09 -42.20 -1.46
N VAL A 31 -13.88 -42.01 -0.95
CA VAL A 31 -12.67 -42.05 -1.78
C VAL A 31 -12.28 -43.48 -2.10
N ASP A 32 -12.30 -44.39 -1.13
CA ASP A 32 -11.97 -45.81 -1.33
C ASP A 32 -12.94 -46.44 -2.34
N ASP A 33 -14.25 -46.20 -2.22
CA ASP A 33 -15.25 -46.70 -3.17
C ASP A 33 -15.04 -46.14 -4.58
N PHE A 34 -14.70 -44.86 -4.70
CA PHE A 34 -14.43 -44.25 -6.00
C PHE A 34 -13.18 -44.86 -6.65
N LEU A 35 -12.09 -44.98 -5.90
CA LEU A 35 -10.84 -45.57 -6.41
C LEU A 35 -11.04 -47.04 -6.79
N HIS A 36 -11.81 -47.78 -6.00
CA HIS A 36 -12.13 -49.18 -6.29
C HIS A 36 -12.93 -49.34 -7.59
N ASN A 37 -13.98 -48.54 -7.77
CA ASN A 37 -14.85 -48.65 -8.92
C ASN A 37 -14.23 -48.14 -10.24
N TYR A 38 -13.29 -47.20 -10.15
CA TYR A 38 -12.85 -46.42 -11.32
C TYR A 38 -11.35 -46.39 -11.57
N CYS A 39 -10.50 -46.76 -10.60
CA CYS A 39 -9.05 -46.57 -10.67
C CYS A 39 -8.23 -47.87 -10.53
N TYR A 40 -8.57 -48.77 -9.60
CA TYR A 40 -7.74 -49.94 -9.27
C TYR A 40 -7.58 -50.95 -10.41
N ASP A 41 -8.53 -50.99 -11.35
CA ASP A 41 -8.42 -51.73 -12.62
C ASP A 41 -7.11 -51.49 -13.41
N CYS A 42 -6.42 -50.36 -13.16
CA CYS A 42 -5.21 -49.96 -13.86
C CYS A 42 -4.11 -49.39 -12.94
N HIS A 43 -4.46 -48.90 -11.75
CA HIS A 43 -3.55 -48.25 -10.80
C HIS A 43 -3.49 -49.00 -9.45
N ASP A 44 -3.65 -50.32 -9.48
CA ASP A 44 -3.36 -51.20 -8.35
C ASP A 44 -1.85 -51.48 -8.25
N SER A 45 -1.44 -52.13 -7.15
CA SER A 45 -0.03 -52.49 -6.91
C SER A 45 0.53 -53.53 -7.90
N ALA A 46 -0.32 -54.15 -8.71
CA ALA A 46 0.07 -55.18 -9.67
C ALA A 46 0.28 -54.61 -11.09
N SER A 47 -0.55 -53.64 -11.50
CA SER A 47 -0.54 -53.06 -12.84
C SER A 47 0.27 -51.78 -12.92
N GLU A 48 0.18 -50.93 -11.88
CA GLU A 48 0.88 -49.64 -11.73
C GLU A 48 0.96 -48.80 -13.03
N LYS A 49 -0.11 -48.75 -13.83
CA LYS A 49 -0.02 -48.13 -15.17
C LYS A 49 0.34 -46.66 -15.07
N GLY A 50 1.35 -46.26 -15.84
CA GLY A 50 1.88 -44.89 -15.79
C GLY A 50 2.74 -44.60 -14.56
N GLU A 51 3.29 -45.63 -13.91
CA GLU A 51 4.08 -45.51 -12.67
C GLU A 51 3.26 -44.90 -11.52
N ARG A 52 2.00 -45.34 -11.40
CA ARG A 52 1.04 -44.84 -10.42
C ARG A 52 0.25 -45.96 -9.77
N GLU A 53 0.22 -45.94 -8.44
CA GLU A 53 -0.41 -46.92 -7.56
C GLU A 53 -1.20 -46.17 -6.48
N PHE A 54 -2.47 -46.54 -6.27
CA PHE A 54 -3.39 -45.79 -5.38
C PHE A 54 -4.00 -46.61 -4.22
N GLU A 55 -3.66 -47.90 -4.06
CA GLU A 55 -4.08 -48.69 -2.89
C GLU A 55 -3.36 -48.26 -1.60
N SER A 56 -2.15 -47.72 -1.72
CA SER A 56 -1.40 -47.16 -0.60
C SER A 56 -1.92 -45.80 -0.12
N LEU A 57 -2.74 -45.11 -0.93
CA LEU A 57 -3.28 -43.78 -0.61
C LEU A 57 -4.33 -43.88 0.50
N LYS A 58 -4.03 -43.34 1.69
CA LYS A 58 -4.91 -43.36 2.85
C LYS A 58 -5.38 -41.96 3.25
N ILE A 59 -6.62 -41.87 3.70
CA ILE A 59 -7.19 -40.68 4.33
C ILE A 59 -7.33 -40.94 5.84
N PRO A 60 -6.90 -40.01 6.72
CA PRO A 60 -6.31 -38.70 6.41
C PRO A 60 -4.91 -38.79 5.79
N PHE A 61 -4.56 -37.89 4.87
CA PHE A 61 -3.21 -37.86 4.27
C PHE A 61 -2.14 -37.56 5.33
N GLU A 62 -1.06 -38.35 5.33
CA GLU A 62 0.02 -38.33 6.32
C GLU A 62 1.37 -37.92 5.74
N SER A 63 1.52 -37.96 4.41
CA SER A 63 2.78 -37.61 3.73
C SER A 63 2.61 -36.56 2.62
N ILE A 64 3.73 -35.96 2.20
CA ILE A 64 3.78 -35.10 1.00
C ILE A 64 3.45 -35.93 -0.26
N GLN A 65 3.84 -37.20 -0.30
CA GLN A 65 3.57 -38.09 -1.42
C GLN A 65 2.06 -38.30 -1.61
N ASP A 66 1.32 -38.47 -0.52
CA ASP A 66 -0.15 -38.59 -0.53
C ASP A 66 -0.79 -37.34 -1.14
N LEU A 67 -0.26 -36.16 -0.82
CA LEU A 67 -0.73 -34.88 -1.38
C LEU A 67 -0.46 -34.77 -2.88
N VAL A 68 0.68 -35.28 -3.35
CA VAL A 68 0.99 -35.32 -4.79
C VAL A 68 0.02 -36.25 -5.51
N MET A 69 -0.17 -37.47 -5.01
CA MET A 69 -1.10 -38.45 -5.60
C MET A 69 -2.55 -37.95 -5.61
N ALA A 70 -3.04 -37.44 -4.48
CA ALA A 70 -4.40 -36.89 -4.38
C ALA A 70 -4.64 -35.74 -5.36
N ARG A 71 -3.62 -34.91 -5.59
CA ARG A 71 -3.68 -33.81 -6.56
C ARG A 71 -3.73 -34.30 -8.00
N GLU A 72 -2.91 -35.28 -8.37
CA GLU A 72 -2.95 -35.88 -9.70
C GLU A 72 -4.32 -36.52 -9.98
N ILE A 73 -4.91 -37.21 -9.00
CA ILE A 73 -6.27 -37.75 -9.09
C ILE A 73 -7.28 -36.62 -9.29
N ILE A 74 -7.20 -35.55 -8.48
CA ILE A 74 -8.07 -34.38 -8.61
C ILE A 74 -7.98 -33.79 -10.02
N ASP A 75 -6.78 -33.63 -10.58
CA ASP A 75 -6.56 -33.01 -11.87
C ASP A 75 -7.15 -33.88 -13.00
N GLN A 76 -6.82 -35.18 -13.03
CA GLN A 76 -7.29 -36.12 -14.05
C GLN A 76 -8.82 -36.31 -14.03
N VAL A 77 -9.41 -36.38 -12.83
CA VAL A 77 -10.86 -36.49 -12.64
C VAL A 77 -11.58 -35.16 -12.94
N THR A 78 -10.94 -34.01 -12.65
CA THR A 78 -11.48 -32.69 -13.01
C THR A 78 -11.52 -32.52 -14.53
N LEU A 79 -10.47 -32.94 -15.24
CA LEU A 79 -10.36 -32.86 -16.70
C LEU A 79 -11.22 -33.92 -17.43
N LYS A 80 -11.82 -34.88 -16.71
CA LYS A 80 -12.52 -36.03 -17.27
C LYS A 80 -11.62 -36.88 -18.19
N GLU A 81 -10.31 -36.92 -17.90
CA GLU A 81 -9.33 -37.75 -18.61
C GLU A 81 -9.30 -39.17 -18.03
N MET A 82 -9.50 -39.26 -16.71
CA MET A 82 -9.63 -40.53 -15.99
C MET A 82 -11.04 -40.69 -15.39
N PRO A 83 -11.64 -41.88 -15.49
CA PRO A 83 -11.15 -43.07 -16.21
C PRO A 83 -11.10 -42.87 -17.73
N PRO A 84 -10.29 -43.63 -18.49
CA PRO A 84 -10.22 -43.49 -19.94
C PRO A 84 -11.59 -43.70 -20.60
N LYS A 85 -11.87 -43.03 -21.73
CA LYS A 85 -13.18 -43.06 -22.42
C LYS A 85 -13.76 -44.46 -22.71
N LYS A 86 -12.91 -45.50 -22.73
CA LYS A 86 -13.31 -46.90 -22.97
C LYS A 86 -13.67 -47.68 -21.70
N LYS A 87 -13.55 -47.08 -20.51
CA LYS A 87 -13.86 -47.65 -19.20
C LYS A 87 -15.14 -47.03 -18.63
N GLY A 88 -15.67 -47.65 -17.57
CA GLY A 88 -16.83 -47.11 -16.83
C GLY A 88 -16.56 -45.69 -16.34
N GLN A 89 -17.48 -44.77 -16.61
CA GLN A 89 -17.36 -43.38 -16.22
C GLN A 89 -18.20 -43.11 -14.97
N PRO A 90 -17.69 -42.36 -13.99
CA PRO A 90 -18.51 -41.92 -12.85
C PRO A 90 -19.60 -40.95 -13.30
N LYS A 91 -20.73 -40.93 -12.58
CA LYS A 91 -21.73 -39.87 -12.75
C LYS A 91 -21.16 -38.53 -12.30
N ASP A 92 -21.73 -37.43 -12.81
CA ASP A 92 -21.26 -36.09 -12.43
C ASP A 92 -21.41 -35.82 -10.91
N GLU A 93 -22.41 -36.40 -10.27
CA GLU A 93 -22.61 -36.33 -8.82
C GLU A 93 -21.48 -37.03 -8.04
N GLU A 94 -21.17 -38.29 -8.36
CA GLU A 94 -20.07 -39.07 -7.76
C GLU A 94 -18.71 -38.39 -7.96
N ARG A 95 -18.51 -37.86 -9.17
CA ARG A 95 -17.30 -37.11 -9.53
C ARG A 95 -17.16 -35.84 -8.73
N LEU A 96 -18.23 -35.06 -8.57
CA LEU A 96 -18.20 -33.83 -7.78
C LEU A 96 -18.04 -34.12 -6.28
N GLU A 97 -18.60 -35.24 -5.80
CA GLU A 97 -18.47 -35.71 -4.42
C GLU A 97 -17.01 -36.04 -4.08
N VAL A 98 -16.38 -36.93 -4.85
CA VAL A 98 -14.98 -37.32 -4.59
C VAL A 98 -14.03 -36.12 -4.72
N LEU A 99 -14.26 -35.25 -5.70
CA LEU A 99 -13.45 -34.03 -5.86
C LEU A 99 -13.59 -33.10 -4.65
N ARG A 100 -14.78 -32.99 -4.07
CA ARG A 100 -15.01 -32.17 -2.88
C ARG A 100 -14.28 -32.74 -1.67
N VAL A 101 -14.38 -34.05 -1.46
CA VAL A 101 -13.74 -34.75 -0.34
C VAL A 101 -12.21 -34.68 -0.47
N LEU A 102 -11.65 -35.06 -1.62
CA LEU A 102 -10.20 -35.02 -1.86
C LEU A 102 -9.65 -33.60 -1.69
N ARG A 103 -10.32 -32.57 -2.22
CA ARG A 103 -9.91 -31.17 -2.01
C ARG A 103 -9.98 -30.74 -0.55
N SER A 104 -11.00 -31.20 0.19
CA SER A 104 -11.14 -30.95 1.63
C SER A 104 -10.00 -31.61 2.42
N GLU A 105 -9.67 -32.86 2.13
CA GLU A 105 -8.60 -33.60 2.80
C GLU A 105 -7.22 -33.07 2.46
N VAL A 106 -6.97 -32.70 1.19
CA VAL A 106 -5.74 -32.00 0.79
C VAL A 106 -5.60 -30.69 1.57
N LYS A 107 -6.69 -29.92 1.71
CA LYS A 107 -6.70 -28.68 2.50
C LYS A 107 -6.43 -28.95 3.98
N ALA A 108 -7.04 -29.97 4.57
CA ALA A 108 -6.84 -30.37 5.96
C ALA A 108 -5.41 -30.83 6.23
N ALA A 109 -4.87 -31.70 5.36
CA ALA A 109 -3.51 -32.22 5.45
C ALA A 109 -2.45 -31.12 5.26
N ARG A 110 -2.63 -30.23 4.28
CA ARG A 110 -1.79 -29.02 4.15
C ARG A 110 -1.86 -28.17 5.40
N GLY A 111 -3.03 -28.00 6.00
CA GLY A 111 -3.21 -27.30 7.27
C GLY A 111 -2.43 -27.95 8.41
N ARG A 112 -2.43 -29.30 8.50
CA ARG A 112 -1.63 -30.04 9.48
C ARG A 112 -0.13 -29.90 9.25
N PHE A 113 0.34 -30.07 8.01
CA PHE A 113 1.77 -29.98 7.69
C PHE A 113 2.34 -28.55 7.77
N GLN A 114 1.51 -27.53 7.52
CA GLN A 114 1.87 -26.12 7.68
C GLN A 114 1.63 -25.59 9.11
N SER A 115 1.02 -26.39 9.98
CA SER A 115 0.76 -25.98 11.37
C SER A 115 2.03 -26.07 12.19
N ASN A 116 2.37 -24.98 12.86
CA ASN A 116 3.46 -24.95 13.84
C ASN A 116 3.05 -25.52 15.22
N GLY A 117 1.93 -26.26 15.31
CA GLY A 117 1.42 -26.81 16.57
C GLY A 117 1.00 -25.74 17.58
N GLY A 118 0.56 -24.57 17.09
CA GLY A 118 0.22 -23.42 17.93
C GLY A 118 1.43 -22.57 18.36
N LYS A 119 2.65 -22.90 17.92
CA LYS A 119 3.84 -22.09 18.22
C LYS A 119 3.87 -20.82 17.38
N THR A 120 4.17 -19.71 18.05
CA THR A 120 4.40 -18.43 17.39
C THR A 120 5.72 -18.44 16.63
N VAL A 121 5.67 -18.10 15.34
CA VAL A 121 6.86 -17.77 14.56
C VAL A 121 7.25 -16.32 14.83
N MET A 122 8.53 -16.09 15.17
CA MET A 122 9.06 -14.74 15.26
C MET A 122 8.84 -13.99 13.95
N ARG A 123 8.21 -12.83 14.06
CA ARG A 123 7.87 -11.99 12.91
C ARG A 123 8.40 -10.59 13.16
N ARG A 124 9.24 -10.09 12.26
CA ARG A 124 9.60 -8.67 12.25
C ARG A 124 8.53 -7.82 11.58
N LEU A 125 8.56 -6.52 11.87
CA LEU A 125 7.81 -5.53 11.10
C LEU A 125 8.25 -5.58 9.64
N SER A 126 7.29 -5.54 8.72
CA SER A 126 7.60 -5.30 7.31
C SER A 126 8.05 -3.85 7.11
N ASN A 127 8.66 -3.54 5.96
CA ASN A 127 9.11 -2.16 5.66
C ASN A 127 7.99 -1.12 5.85
N ARG A 128 6.74 -1.42 5.44
CA ARG A 128 5.60 -0.51 5.63
C ARG A 128 5.25 -0.33 7.11
N GLU A 129 5.26 -1.41 7.87
CA GLU A 129 4.89 -1.41 9.29
C GLU A 129 5.96 -0.69 10.12
N TYR A 130 7.22 -0.82 9.72
CA TYR A 130 8.35 -0.08 10.28
C TYR A 130 8.15 1.44 10.12
N GLU A 131 7.89 1.93 8.90
CA GLU A 131 7.66 3.36 8.67
C GLU A 131 6.40 3.86 9.37
N ASN A 132 5.31 3.09 9.36
CA ASN A 132 4.09 3.42 10.09
C ASN A 132 4.33 3.50 11.61
N THR A 133 5.15 2.60 12.15
CA THR A 133 5.54 2.59 13.56
C THR A 133 6.32 3.83 13.92
N LEU A 134 7.33 4.19 13.13
CA LEU A 134 8.11 5.40 13.35
C LEU A 134 7.25 6.67 13.20
N LYS A 135 6.33 6.70 12.24
CA LYS A 135 5.36 7.80 12.10
C LYS A 135 4.52 8.00 13.36
N VAL A 136 4.06 6.92 13.97
CA VAL A 136 3.28 6.97 15.22
C VAL A 136 4.17 7.38 16.40
N LEU A 137 5.35 6.78 16.54
CA LEU A 137 6.26 7.04 17.67
C LEU A 137 6.79 8.47 17.70
N PHE A 138 7.00 9.09 16.53
CA PHE A 138 7.48 10.47 16.41
C PHE A 138 6.34 11.47 16.17
N GLY A 139 5.09 11.00 16.04
CA GLY A 139 3.93 11.88 15.83
C GLY A 139 3.93 12.66 14.51
N ARG A 140 4.79 12.29 13.54
CA ARG A 140 4.91 12.98 12.24
C ARG A 140 5.26 12.02 11.11
N ARG A 141 4.84 12.36 9.88
CA ARG A 141 5.21 11.65 8.64
C ARG A 141 6.73 11.39 8.58
N VAL A 142 7.16 10.26 8.03
CA VAL A 142 8.58 9.87 7.90
C VAL A 142 8.99 9.53 6.45
N ASP A 143 8.02 9.55 5.54
CA ASP A 143 8.18 9.30 4.11
C ASP A 143 9.09 10.31 3.40
N THR A 144 9.37 11.45 4.04
CA THR A 144 10.33 12.46 3.57
C THR A 144 11.79 12.10 3.80
N LEU A 145 12.09 11.06 4.59
CA LEU A 145 13.46 10.63 4.90
C LEU A 145 13.94 9.44 4.06
N GLY A 146 13.03 8.76 3.36
CA GLY A 146 13.34 7.51 2.63
C GLY A 146 13.98 6.47 3.55
N LEU A 147 13.38 6.25 4.72
CA LEU A 147 13.98 5.41 5.76
C LEU A 147 14.22 3.98 5.27
N THR A 148 13.30 3.43 4.50
CA THR A 148 13.42 2.06 3.95
C THR A 148 13.85 2.03 2.48
N ALA A 149 14.30 3.14 1.90
CA ALA A 149 14.61 3.21 0.46
C ALA A 149 15.80 2.32 0.06
N GLU A 150 16.75 2.12 0.98
CA GLU A 150 17.96 1.30 0.78
C GLU A 150 17.82 -0.11 1.39
N PHE A 151 16.64 -0.44 1.92
CA PHE A 151 16.43 -1.77 2.49
C PHE A 151 16.36 -2.81 1.37
N PRO A 152 16.75 -4.06 1.63
CA PRO A 152 16.46 -5.16 0.71
C PRO A 152 14.97 -5.20 0.40
N LYS A 153 14.62 -5.58 -0.83
CA LYS A 153 13.22 -5.82 -1.22
C LYS A 153 12.60 -6.84 -0.27
N GLU A 154 11.40 -6.53 0.18
CA GLU A 154 10.68 -7.39 1.11
C GLU A 154 10.33 -8.71 0.43
N LYS A 155 10.71 -9.84 1.05
CA LYS A 155 10.32 -11.16 0.55
C LYS A 155 8.85 -11.37 0.87
N THR A 156 8.08 -11.83 -0.12
CA THR A 156 6.68 -12.19 0.07
C THR A 156 6.52 -13.70 -0.01
N SER A 157 5.56 -14.24 0.74
CA SER A 157 5.08 -15.61 0.57
C SER A 157 3.62 -15.54 0.14
N ARG A 158 3.33 -16.10 -1.04
CA ARG A 158 2.01 -15.98 -1.69
C ARG A 158 1.53 -14.51 -1.73
N HIS A 159 2.43 -13.61 -2.13
CA HIS A 159 2.23 -12.14 -2.21
C HIS A 159 2.04 -11.40 -0.86
N ILE A 160 2.00 -12.12 0.26
CA ILE A 160 1.88 -11.56 1.61
C ILE A 160 3.27 -11.21 2.17
N ASP A 161 3.43 -9.96 2.63
CA ASP A 161 4.69 -9.40 3.15
C ASP A 161 4.76 -9.38 4.69
N THR A 162 3.84 -10.08 5.36
CA THR A 162 3.74 -10.16 6.82
C THR A 162 3.93 -11.57 7.37
N ILE A 163 4.33 -12.53 6.53
CA ILE A 163 4.57 -13.91 6.95
C ILE A 163 5.96 -14.01 7.61
N GLY A 164 5.99 -14.31 8.91
CA GLY A 164 7.22 -14.32 9.72
C GLY A 164 8.36 -15.16 9.13
N GLU A 165 8.05 -16.35 8.62
CA GLU A 165 9.02 -17.27 8.00
C GLU A 165 9.74 -16.65 6.78
N SER A 166 9.07 -15.75 6.06
CA SER A 166 9.66 -15.07 4.89
C SER A 166 10.47 -13.83 5.26
N LEU A 167 10.24 -13.28 6.45
CA LEU A 167 10.83 -12.03 6.91
C LEU A 167 12.18 -12.26 7.61
N VAL A 168 13.13 -12.77 6.85
CA VAL A 168 14.50 -13.01 7.32
C VAL A 168 15.22 -11.67 7.56
N THR A 169 16.05 -11.62 8.60
CA THR A 169 16.90 -10.47 8.92
C THR A 169 18.36 -10.80 8.61
N SER A 170 19.00 -9.96 7.79
CA SER A 170 20.42 -10.08 7.44
C SER A 170 21.24 -9.02 8.20
N GLY A 171 22.57 -9.23 8.30
CA GLY A 171 23.47 -8.22 8.87
C GLY A 171 23.40 -6.88 8.14
N PHE A 172 23.24 -6.90 6.81
CA PHE A 172 23.02 -5.69 6.01
C PHE A 172 21.74 -4.96 6.40
N LEU A 173 20.62 -5.69 6.59
CA LEU A 173 19.36 -5.07 7.01
C LEU A 173 19.46 -4.45 8.41
N LEU A 174 20.22 -5.06 9.33
CA LEU A 174 20.47 -4.48 10.65
C LEU A 174 21.24 -3.16 10.58
N ASP A 175 22.24 -3.07 9.70
CA ASP A 175 22.96 -1.81 9.45
C ASP A 175 22.01 -0.75 8.87
N GLN A 176 21.16 -1.12 7.91
CA GLN A 176 20.16 -0.23 7.35
C GLN A 176 19.15 0.30 8.39
N TYR A 177 18.73 -0.53 9.33
CA TYR A 177 17.90 -0.06 10.45
C TYR A 177 18.64 0.95 11.34
N PHE A 178 19.93 0.73 11.60
CA PHE A 178 20.74 1.68 12.36
C PHE A 178 20.86 3.02 11.62
N GLN A 179 21.14 2.99 10.31
CA GLN A 179 21.18 4.20 9.48
C GLN A 179 19.83 4.94 9.44
N ALA A 180 18.72 4.20 9.38
CA ALA A 180 17.37 4.78 9.45
C ALA A 180 17.11 5.43 10.81
N ALA A 181 17.39 4.73 11.92
CA ALA A 181 17.22 5.27 13.27
C ALA A 181 18.12 6.49 13.52
N HIS A 182 19.38 6.43 13.09
CA HIS A 182 20.32 7.53 13.19
C HIS A 182 19.80 8.76 12.43
N ARG A 183 19.46 8.62 11.15
CA ARG A 183 18.94 9.73 10.32
C ARG A 183 17.69 10.35 10.94
N LEU A 184 16.74 9.52 11.39
CA LEU A 184 15.50 10.00 11.98
C LEU A 184 15.76 10.80 13.27
N VAL A 185 16.52 10.23 14.21
CA VAL A 185 16.79 10.86 15.51
C VAL A 185 17.63 12.12 15.35
N GLU A 186 18.70 12.08 14.57
CA GLU A 186 19.61 13.23 14.42
C GLU A 186 18.97 14.38 13.64
N ASN A 187 18.29 14.09 12.53
CA ASN A 187 17.70 15.17 11.72
C ASN A 187 16.51 15.83 12.42
N ARG A 188 15.76 15.11 13.26
CA ARG A 188 14.53 15.65 13.87
C ARG A 188 14.70 16.15 15.30
N LEU A 189 15.44 15.41 16.11
CA LEU A 189 15.67 15.73 17.52
C LEU A 189 17.10 16.27 17.72
N GLY A 190 18.11 15.74 17.04
CA GLY A 190 19.50 16.21 17.12
C GLY A 190 19.78 17.55 16.43
N LYS A 191 18.79 18.11 15.71
CA LYS A 191 18.94 19.37 14.98
C LYS A 191 19.29 20.55 15.90
N ALA A 192 20.08 21.47 15.35
CA ALA A 192 20.39 22.72 16.02
C ALA A 192 19.13 23.58 16.15
N GLU A 193 19.00 24.30 17.27
CA GLU A 193 18.03 25.37 17.39
C GLU A 193 18.34 26.47 16.37
N MET A 194 17.29 26.97 15.73
CA MET A 194 17.42 27.92 14.66
C MET A 194 16.20 28.83 14.64
N GLU A 195 16.43 30.14 14.62
CA GLU A 195 15.38 31.11 14.33
C GLU A 195 14.97 31.03 12.86
N ALA A 196 13.70 31.35 12.59
CA ALA A 196 13.20 31.34 11.23
C ALA A 196 14.03 32.27 10.33
N LYS A 197 14.36 31.79 9.14
CA LYS A 197 14.99 32.56 8.08
C LYS A 197 14.04 32.69 6.90
N ASP A 198 14.26 33.76 6.14
CA ASP A 198 13.57 34.04 4.90
C ASP A 198 14.52 33.85 3.73
N TRP A 199 14.05 33.10 2.74
CA TRP A 199 14.67 33.02 1.42
C TRP A 199 13.68 33.56 0.39
N HIS A 200 14.17 34.39 -0.53
CA HIS A 200 13.33 34.97 -1.59
C HIS A 200 14.04 34.86 -2.93
N PHE A 201 13.50 34.00 -3.79
CA PHE A 201 13.97 33.73 -5.13
C PHE A 201 13.11 34.48 -6.14
N LYS A 202 13.74 35.30 -6.99
CA LYS A 202 13.07 36.18 -7.98
C LYS A 202 13.56 35.96 -9.40
N ASP A 203 14.70 35.33 -9.57
CA ASP A 203 15.35 35.07 -10.84
C ASP A 203 16.24 33.81 -10.72
N ASN A 204 17.16 33.65 -11.66
CA ASN A 204 18.00 32.47 -11.82
C ASN A 204 17.23 31.13 -11.82
N PHE A 205 16.01 31.13 -12.34
CA PHE A 205 15.22 29.92 -12.52
C PHE A 205 15.69 29.14 -13.75
N ILE A 206 16.79 28.41 -13.58
CA ILE A 206 17.38 27.56 -14.60
C ILE A 206 16.44 26.37 -14.88
N GLN A 207 16.14 26.17 -16.16
CA GLN A 207 15.36 25.01 -16.62
C GLN A 207 16.27 23.81 -16.87
N TYR A 208 15.66 22.65 -17.09
CA TYR A 208 16.40 21.48 -17.54
C TYR A 208 17.21 21.78 -18.82
N GLU A 209 18.29 21.03 -19.02
CA GLU A 209 19.39 21.34 -19.94
C GLU A 209 18.94 21.75 -21.36
N GLU A 210 17.98 21.05 -21.98
CA GLU A 210 17.56 21.37 -23.35
C GLU A 210 16.70 22.65 -23.44
N LEU A 211 16.05 23.08 -22.35
CA LEU A 211 15.30 24.34 -22.31
C LEU A 211 16.12 25.52 -21.81
N ALA A 212 17.19 25.28 -21.05
CA ALA A 212 17.99 26.32 -20.38
C ALA A 212 18.42 27.44 -21.34
N GLY A 213 18.96 27.10 -22.52
CA GLY A 213 19.39 28.08 -23.51
C GLY A 213 18.23 28.95 -24.05
N SER A 214 17.09 28.32 -24.35
CA SER A 214 15.90 29.02 -24.87
C SER A 214 15.25 29.91 -23.81
N HIS A 215 15.19 29.45 -22.56
CA HIS A 215 14.72 30.25 -21.43
C HIS A 215 15.62 31.45 -21.14
N ARG A 216 16.95 31.26 -21.20
CA ARG A 216 17.91 32.36 -21.07
C ARG A 216 17.72 33.38 -22.19
N ALA A 217 17.49 32.94 -23.42
CA ALA A 217 17.30 33.84 -24.55
C ALA A 217 16.00 34.65 -24.45
N VAL A 218 14.88 34.01 -24.07
CA VAL A 218 13.54 34.61 -24.10
C VAL A 218 13.18 35.30 -22.79
N PHE A 219 13.35 34.62 -21.66
CA PHE A 219 12.89 35.09 -20.35
C PHE A 219 14.02 35.60 -19.45
N LYS A 220 15.29 35.48 -19.88
CA LYS A 220 16.47 35.84 -19.05
C LYS A 220 16.46 35.13 -17.69
N ASN A 221 15.99 33.88 -17.66
CA ASN A 221 15.83 33.05 -16.44
C ASN A 221 14.96 33.69 -15.33
N LYS A 222 14.04 34.59 -15.68
CA LYS A 222 13.12 35.23 -14.72
C LYS A 222 11.96 34.35 -14.25
N PHE A 223 11.72 33.22 -14.93
CA PHE A 223 10.56 32.38 -14.64
C PHE A 223 10.95 30.92 -14.57
N LEU A 224 10.43 30.24 -13.54
CA LEU A 224 10.43 28.80 -13.43
C LEU A 224 9.15 28.26 -14.08
N CYS A 225 9.29 27.54 -15.19
CA CYS A 225 8.14 26.96 -15.89
C CYS A 225 8.11 25.44 -15.73
N VAL A 226 6.94 24.89 -15.39
CA VAL A 226 6.70 23.45 -15.32
C VAL A 226 5.80 23.07 -16.49
N TYR A 227 6.34 22.27 -17.41
CA TYR A 227 5.73 22.03 -18.73
C TYR A 227 5.02 20.70 -18.86
N GLU A 228 5.39 19.73 -18.03
CA GLU A 228 4.85 18.39 -18.11
C GLU A 228 4.75 17.77 -16.72
N GLN A 229 4.02 16.66 -16.63
CA GLN A 229 3.85 15.94 -15.38
C GLN A 229 5.05 15.00 -15.07
N PRO A 230 5.22 14.53 -13.82
CA PRO A 230 6.32 13.65 -13.42
C PRO A 230 6.43 12.29 -14.13
N ASP A 231 5.30 11.69 -14.54
CA ASP A 231 5.25 10.32 -15.09
C ASP A 231 5.46 10.23 -16.62
N THR A 232 6.06 11.27 -17.22
CA THR A 232 6.45 11.24 -18.63
C THR A 232 7.72 10.43 -18.83
N ASP A 233 7.96 9.98 -20.06
CA ASP A 233 9.17 9.23 -20.42
C ASP A 233 10.39 10.16 -20.49
N THR A 234 10.22 11.31 -21.14
CA THR A 234 11.30 12.27 -21.38
C THR A 234 11.64 13.15 -20.19
N ARG A 235 10.66 13.41 -19.31
CA ARG A 235 10.79 14.23 -18.08
C ARG A 235 11.41 15.62 -18.30
N GLN A 236 11.17 16.15 -19.49
CA GLN A 236 11.68 17.39 -20.04
C GLN A 236 10.89 18.58 -19.48
N GLY A 237 11.12 18.91 -18.21
CA GLY A 237 10.44 20.01 -17.51
C GLY A 237 9.33 19.56 -16.56
N SER A 238 9.42 18.33 -16.04
CA SER A 238 8.51 17.79 -15.04
C SER A 238 8.70 18.38 -13.63
N TYR A 239 9.91 18.87 -13.35
CA TYR A 239 10.32 19.36 -12.05
C TYR A 239 10.87 20.77 -12.16
N GLY A 240 10.19 21.72 -11.52
CA GLY A 240 10.70 23.07 -11.30
C GLY A 240 11.42 23.12 -9.96
N HIS A 241 12.75 23.24 -9.97
CA HIS A 241 13.55 23.39 -8.75
C HIS A 241 14.03 24.84 -8.59
N ILE A 242 14.61 25.12 -7.43
CA ILE A 242 15.21 26.41 -7.10
C ILE A 242 16.74 26.26 -7.18
N GLU A 243 17.35 26.73 -8.26
CA GLU A 243 18.79 26.61 -8.50
C GLU A 243 19.62 27.20 -7.36
N ASP A 244 19.23 28.37 -6.87
CA ASP A 244 19.98 29.09 -5.83
C ASP A 244 19.81 28.50 -4.42
N PHE A 245 19.02 27.43 -4.26
CA PHE A 245 18.79 26.78 -2.97
C PHE A 245 19.47 25.42 -2.86
N LEU A 246 20.74 25.34 -3.30
CA LEU A 246 21.52 24.10 -3.40
C LEU A 246 21.70 23.37 -2.07
N GLU A 247 21.92 24.09 -0.99
CA GLU A 247 22.08 23.50 0.35
C GLU A 247 20.75 23.03 0.96
N GLY A 248 19.63 23.42 0.34
CA GLY A 248 18.29 23.19 0.87
C GLY A 248 18.10 23.81 2.26
N VAL A 249 17.10 23.31 2.97
CA VAL A 249 16.80 23.80 4.31
C VAL A 249 17.88 23.35 5.31
N PRO A 250 18.34 24.24 6.21
CA PRO A 250 19.46 23.94 7.11
C PRO A 250 19.12 22.96 8.25
N VAL A 251 17.83 22.85 8.61
CA VAL A 251 17.33 21.94 9.64
C VAL A 251 15.98 21.36 9.24
N SER A 252 15.67 20.13 9.67
CA SER A 252 14.36 19.53 9.42
C SER A 252 13.26 20.28 10.17
N GLY A 253 12.14 20.56 9.50
CA GLY A 253 11.05 21.32 10.12
C GLY A 253 9.91 21.63 9.17
N LEU A 254 8.94 22.40 9.69
CA LEU A 254 7.90 23.02 8.88
C LEU A 254 8.44 24.28 8.22
N TYR A 255 8.11 24.48 6.95
CA TYR A 255 8.43 25.67 6.18
C TYR A 255 7.17 26.18 5.49
N ASP A 256 6.96 27.48 5.56
CA ASP A 256 5.93 28.18 4.81
C ASP A 256 6.51 28.61 3.46
N LEU A 257 5.90 28.11 2.38
CA LEU A 257 6.22 28.47 1.02
C LEU A 257 5.17 29.45 0.53
N LYS A 258 5.59 30.58 -0.04
CA LYS A 258 4.72 31.42 -0.87
C LYS A 258 5.23 31.36 -2.30
N VAL A 259 4.36 31.02 -3.23
CA VAL A 259 4.72 30.85 -4.63
C VAL A 259 3.85 31.78 -5.47
N LEU A 260 4.47 32.73 -6.18
CA LEU A 260 3.76 33.60 -7.11
C LEU A 260 3.63 32.87 -8.44
N VAL A 261 2.42 32.39 -8.74
CA VAL A 261 2.19 31.42 -9.81
C VAL A 261 1.03 31.82 -10.72
N GLN A 262 1.11 31.41 -11.98
CA GLN A 262 0.06 31.57 -12.99
C GLN A 262 -0.04 30.34 -13.89
N GLY A 263 -1.26 29.94 -14.22
CA GLY A 263 -1.58 28.95 -15.24
C GLY A 263 -1.55 29.62 -16.61
N MET A 264 -0.74 29.10 -17.52
CA MET A 264 -0.55 29.68 -18.84
C MET A 264 -1.26 28.83 -19.89
N HIS A 265 -2.06 29.48 -20.74
CA HIS A 265 -2.64 28.89 -21.95
C HIS A 265 -3.52 27.66 -21.73
N ARG A 266 -4.29 27.64 -20.63
CA ARG A 266 -5.35 26.63 -20.44
C ARG A 266 -6.48 26.76 -21.46
N ASP A 267 -6.68 27.96 -21.97
CA ASP A 267 -7.63 28.35 -23.02
C ASP A 267 -7.05 28.27 -24.44
N THR A 268 -5.97 27.49 -24.63
CA THR A 268 -5.30 27.38 -25.92
C THR A 268 -6.22 26.90 -27.04
N HIS A 269 -6.02 27.41 -28.25
CA HIS A 269 -6.84 27.06 -29.43
C HIS A 269 -6.43 25.74 -30.09
N TYR A 270 -5.28 25.17 -29.68
CA TYR A 270 -4.79 23.91 -30.23
C TYR A 270 -5.66 22.71 -29.82
N ASP A 271 -5.63 21.65 -30.63
CA ASP A 271 -6.28 20.38 -30.31
C ASP A 271 -5.79 19.84 -28.94
N PRO A 272 -6.66 19.72 -27.92
CA PRO A 272 -6.25 19.28 -26.58
C PRO A 272 -5.61 17.89 -26.55
N LYS A 273 -5.89 17.04 -27.55
CA LYS A 273 -5.30 15.70 -27.67
C LYS A 273 -3.78 15.73 -27.84
N ILE A 274 -3.23 16.86 -28.30
CA ILE A 274 -1.78 17.07 -28.42
C ILE A 274 -1.13 16.92 -27.05
N PHE A 275 -1.71 17.55 -26.04
CA PHE A 275 -1.16 17.62 -24.68
C PHE A 275 -1.54 16.42 -23.81
N ALA A 276 -2.56 15.65 -24.21
CA ALA A 276 -3.11 14.53 -23.43
C ALA A 276 -3.50 14.91 -21.99
N ILE A 277 -4.14 16.07 -21.85
CA ILE A 277 -4.74 16.56 -20.62
C ILE A 277 -6.17 17.04 -20.87
N ASP A 278 -6.94 17.16 -19.79
CA ASP A 278 -8.24 17.81 -19.82
C ASP A 278 -8.12 19.28 -19.43
N LEU A 279 -8.19 20.18 -20.43
CA LEU A 279 -8.10 21.63 -20.23
C LEU A 279 -9.31 22.23 -19.50
N SER A 280 -10.40 21.48 -19.30
CA SER A 280 -11.51 21.94 -18.47
C SER A 280 -11.20 21.89 -16.97
N GLU A 281 -10.19 21.12 -16.56
CA GLU A 281 -9.72 21.06 -15.19
C GLU A 281 -8.76 22.20 -14.87
N PRO A 282 -8.79 22.75 -13.65
CA PRO A 282 -7.76 23.68 -13.21
C PRO A 282 -6.39 23.01 -13.18
N PHE A 283 -5.34 23.76 -13.51
CA PHE A 283 -3.98 23.28 -13.31
C PHE A 283 -3.68 23.16 -11.81
N ILE A 284 -2.96 22.10 -11.45
CA ILE A 284 -2.58 21.81 -10.08
C ILE A 284 -1.06 21.98 -9.98
N LEU A 285 -0.62 22.77 -9.01
CA LEU A 285 0.78 22.79 -8.57
C LEU A 285 0.94 21.81 -7.41
N GLY A 286 1.90 20.92 -7.49
CA GLY A 286 2.32 20.07 -6.38
C GLY A 286 3.70 20.45 -5.86
N VAL A 287 3.94 20.22 -4.58
CA VAL A 287 5.25 20.37 -3.94
C VAL A 287 5.76 18.99 -3.54
N VAL A 288 6.99 18.66 -3.92
CA VAL A 288 7.73 17.45 -3.51
C VAL A 288 9.08 17.86 -2.94
N PRO A 289 9.70 17.07 -2.06
CA PRO A 289 11.07 17.35 -1.63
C PRO A 289 12.05 17.08 -2.78
N GLY A 290 13.18 17.77 -2.76
CA GLY A 290 14.34 17.51 -3.61
C GLY A 290 15.62 17.65 -2.83
N ASP A 291 16.66 16.94 -3.23
CA ASP A 291 17.99 17.01 -2.64
C ASP A 291 19.02 17.09 -3.77
N ALA A 292 19.74 18.20 -3.87
CA ALA A 292 20.73 18.43 -4.93
C ALA A 292 21.92 17.45 -4.87
N THR A 293 22.11 16.74 -3.74
CA THR A 293 23.20 15.79 -3.53
C THR A 293 22.85 14.34 -3.93
N LYS A 294 21.56 14.02 -4.12
CA LYS A 294 21.06 12.65 -4.32
C LYS A 294 20.77 12.29 -5.78
N GLY A 295 21.27 13.10 -6.70
CA GLY A 295 21.05 12.97 -8.14
C GLY A 295 20.72 14.32 -8.75
N HIS A 296 20.56 14.34 -10.07
CA HIS A 296 20.24 15.59 -10.77
C HIS A 296 18.83 16.08 -10.37
N ILE A 297 18.73 17.33 -9.94
CA ILE A 297 17.52 17.87 -9.31
C ILE A 297 16.31 17.99 -10.26
N HIS A 298 16.58 18.02 -11.57
CA HIS A 298 15.58 18.02 -12.62
C HIS A 298 14.98 16.63 -12.94
N TYR A 299 15.53 15.55 -12.38
CA TYR A 299 15.04 14.19 -12.60
C TYR A 299 14.33 13.64 -11.36
N PRO A 300 13.54 12.55 -11.51
CA PRO A 300 12.97 11.85 -10.38
C PRO A 300 14.06 11.40 -9.41
N GLN A 301 13.79 11.58 -8.12
CA GLN A 301 14.61 11.14 -7.01
C GLN A 301 13.89 10.03 -6.24
N GLY A 302 14.63 9.26 -5.44
CA GLY A 302 14.06 8.14 -4.68
C GLY A 302 13.04 8.56 -3.60
N ILE A 303 13.04 9.84 -3.21
CA ILE A 303 12.17 10.39 -2.16
C ILE A 303 11.38 11.57 -2.74
N GLU A 304 10.14 11.32 -3.14
CA GLU A 304 9.27 12.34 -3.77
C GLU A 304 7.81 12.27 -3.30
N PRO A 305 7.50 12.11 -2.00
CA PRO A 305 6.13 12.15 -1.57
C PRO A 305 5.54 13.55 -1.84
N ILE A 306 4.30 13.60 -2.31
CA ILE A 306 3.58 14.87 -2.45
C ILE A 306 3.41 15.47 -1.03
N LEU A 307 3.92 16.68 -0.86
CA LEU A 307 3.87 17.41 0.42
C LEU A 307 2.61 18.24 0.53
N ALA A 308 2.22 18.89 -0.57
CA ALA A 308 1.00 19.68 -0.69
C ALA A 308 0.66 19.89 -2.17
N THR A 309 -0.60 20.23 -2.44
CA THR A 309 -1.06 20.65 -3.78
C THR A 309 -2.00 21.85 -3.67
N SER A 310 -2.10 22.64 -4.74
CA SER A 310 -3.05 23.74 -4.84
C SER A 310 -3.46 23.97 -6.29
N VAL A 311 -4.67 24.48 -6.49
CA VAL A 311 -5.13 25.00 -7.78
C VAL A 311 -4.35 26.26 -8.15
N VAL A 312 -4.00 26.37 -9.43
CA VAL A 312 -3.28 27.51 -9.99
C VAL A 312 -4.27 28.48 -10.69
N PRO A 313 -4.16 29.81 -10.46
CA PRO A 313 -4.98 30.81 -11.13
C PRO A 313 -4.48 31.09 -12.56
N ASP A 314 -5.39 31.23 -13.52
CA ASP A 314 -5.00 31.50 -14.93
C ASP A 314 -4.87 32.99 -15.26
N LYS A 315 -5.76 33.83 -14.69
CA LYS A 315 -5.99 35.20 -15.20
C LYS A 315 -4.79 36.12 -14.98
N LYS A 316 -4.16 36.02 -13.81
CA LYS A 316 -3.00 36.81 -13.40
C LYS A 316 -2.16 36.01 -12.40
N PRO A 317 -0.88 36.36 -12.20
CA PRO A 317 -0.08 35.77 -11.13
C PRO A 317 -0.70 36.07 -9.76
N GLU A 318 -0.86 35.05 -8.92
CA GLU A 318 -1.28 35.20 -7.53
C GLU A 318 -0.39 34.39 -6.60
N TRP A 319 -0.27 34.84 -5.35
CA TRP A 319 0.44 34.11 -4.31
C TRP A 319 -0.42 32.97 -3.81
N ILE A 320 0.12 31.75 -3.88
CA ILE A 320 -0.42 30.59 -3.18
C ILE A 320 0.53 30.17 -2.06
N GLU A 321 -0.02 29.65 -0.98
CA GLU A 321 0.74 29.33 0.23
C GLU A 321 0.68 27.83 0.52
N PHE A 322 1.82 27.27 0.91
CA PHE A 322 1.94 25.89 1.36
C PHE A 322 2.67 25.85 2.70
N ARG A 323 2.20 25.03 3.62
CA ARG A 323 2.99 24.63 4.79
C ARG A 323 3.44 23.19 4.60
N VAL A 324 4.75 22.98 4.43
CA VAL A 324 5.32 21.66 4.13
C VAL A 324 6.38 21.28 5.15
N TRP A 325 6.58 19.97 5.32
CA TRP A 325 7.70 19.44 6.07
C TRP A 325 8.85 19.14 5.12
N LEU A 326 10.03 19.70 5.39
CA LEU A 326 11.27 19.44 4.66
C LEU A 326 12.33 18.93 5.63
N GLU A 327 13.09 17.94 5.20
CA GLU A 327 14.25 17.46 5.94
C GLU A 327 15.48 18.32 5.65
N LYS A 328 16.44 18.37 6.59
CA LYS A 328 17.73 19.03 6.37
C LYS A 328 18.35 18.62 5.02
N GLY A 329 18.80 19.61 4.25
CA GLY A 329 19.35 19.41 2.90
C GLY A 329 18.30 19.41 1.78
N GLN A 330 17.01 19.32 2.12
CA GLN A 330 15.96 19.30 1.11
C GLN A 330 15.54 20.71 0.68
N THR A 331 15.26 20.86 -0.61
CA THR A 331 14.68 22.05 -1.24
C THR A 331 13.30 21.70 -1.81
N PRO A 332 12.31 22.62 -1.79
CA PRO A 332 11.04 22.36 -2.46
C PRO A 332 11.25 22.27 -3.97
N ARG A 333 10.66 21.24 -4.58
CA ARG A 333 10.49 21.13 -6.03
C ARG A 333 9.01 21.19 -6.37
N PHE A 334 8.73 21.83 -7.49
CA PHE A 334 7.38 22.06 -7.99
C PHE A 334 7.09 21.13 -9.15
N ILE A 335 5.95 20.44 -9.09
CA ILE A 335 5.49 19.52 -10.13
C ILE A 335 4.12 19.97 -10.64
N PHE A 336 3.76 19.51 -11.83
CA PHE A 336 2.46 19.76 -12.46
C PHE A 336 1.69 18.42 -12.60
N PRO A 337 0.99 17.94 -11.54
CA PRO A 337 0.47 16.57 -11.51
C PRO A 337 -0.55 16.23 -12.59
N ASN A 338 -1.30 17.22 -13.09
CA ASN A 338 -2.26 17.08 -14.19
C ASN A 338 -1.83 17.86 -15.43
N GLY A 339 -0.51 18.02 -15.62
CA GLY A 339 0.09 18.75 -16.73
C GLY A 339 0.25 17.93 -18.01
N PRO A 340 0.62 18.58 -19.13
CA PRO A 340 0.82 17.90 -20.40
C PRO A 340 1.67 16.63 -20.29
N TYR A 341 1.32 15.62 -21.07
CA TYR A 341 2.10 14.38 -21.15
C TYR A 341 3.02 14.44 -22.39
N GLU A 342 4.33 14.48 -22.16
CA GLU A 342 5.39 14.59 -23.19
C GLU A 342 5.38 15.93 -23.95
N SER A 343 6.08 16.92 -23.40
CA SER A 343 6.24 18.25 -23.99
C SER A 343 6.93 18.20 -25.37
N ARG A 344 7.94 17.35 -25.54
CA ARG A 344 8.65 17.18 -26.83
C ARG A 344 7.71 16.74 -27.95
N ARG A 345 6.88 15.74 -27.68
CA ARG A 345 5.87 15.26 -28.63
C ARG A 345 4.84 16.34 -28.95
N SER A 346 4.40 17.08 -27.92
CA SER A 346 3.49 18.21 -28.10
C SER A 346 4.08 19.25 -29.06
N VAL A 347 5.36 19.56 -28.91
CA VAL A 347 6.10 20.46 -29.81
C VAL A 347 6.19 19.92 -31.25
N LEU A 348 6.53 18.64 -31.42
CA LEU A 348 6.59 18.03 -32.75
C LEU A 348 5.24 18.10 -33.47
N GLU A 349 4.15 17.83 -32.74
CA GLU A 349 2.80 17.85 -33.30
C GLU A 349 2.31 19.26 -33.61
N LEU A 350 2.68 20.25 -32.78
CA LEU A 350 2.45 21.66 -33.08
C LEU A 350 3.20 22.11 -34.32
N ASN A 351 4.49 21.75 -34.45
CA ASN A 351 5.26 22.06 -35.65
C ASN A 351 4.68 21.37 -36.90
N ARG A 352 4.10 20.18 -36.75
CA ARG A 352 3.46 19.47 -37.87
C ARG A 352 2.16 20.12 -38.32
N ARG A 353 1.32 20.58 -37.38
CA ARG A 353 -0.05 21.05 -37.67
C ARG A 353 -0.22 22.57 -37.72
N TYR A 354 0.63 23.33 -37.02
CA TYR A 354 0.43 24.75 -36.72
C TYR A 354 1.69 25.62 -36.93
N LYS A 355 2.75 25.11 -37.58
CA LYS A 355 4.00 25.89 -37.80
C LYS A 355 3.80 27.21 -38.52
N ASP A 356 2.80 27.30 -39.39
CA ASP A 356 2.55 28.49 -40.21
C ASP A 356 1.92 29.63 -39.41
N GLU A 357 1.51 29.39 -38.16
CA GLU A 357 1.06 30.42 -37.22
C GLU A 357 2.23 31.19 -36.58
N PHE A 358 3.48 30.71 -36.70
CA PHE A 358 4.66 31.30 -36.06
C PHE A 358 5.41 32.25 -36.99
N LYS A 359 6.00 33.31 -36.41
CA LYS A 359 6.81 34.26 -37.19
C LYS A 359 8.18 33.65 -37.56
N ASN A 360 8.48 33.59 -38.85
CA ASN A 360 9.72 33.08 -39.46
C ASN A 360 10.04 31.60 -39.14
N PRO A 361 9.26 30.63 -39.64
CA PRO A 361 9.50 29.20 -39.40
C PRO A 361 10.58 28.64 -40.35
N SER A 362 11.78 29.22 -40.40
CA SER A 362 12.85 28.72 -41.28
C SER A 362 13.51 27.48 -40.67
N ASN A 363 13.04 26.29 -41.13
CA ASN A 363 13.34 24.92 -40.66
C ASN A 363 12.59 24.47 -39.39
N GLY A 364 11.32 24.86 -39.28
CA GLY A 364 10.43 24.48 -38.18
C GLY A 364 10.42 25.48 -37.03
N VAL A 365 9.57 25.25 -36.03
CA VAL A 365 9.42 26.18 -34.90
C VAL A 365 10.50 25.92 -33.85
N SER A 366 11.40 26.88 -33.65
CA SER A 366 12.42 26.80 -32.59
C SER A 366 11.79 26.83 -31.18
N ARG A 367 12.48 26.24 -30.18
CA ARG A 367 12.05 26.33 -28.76
C ARG A 367 11.86 27.78 -28.31
N ALA A 368 12.74 28.70 -28.72
CA ALA A 368 12.60 30.11 -28.39
C ALA A 368 11.36 30.76 -29.03
N ALA A 369 10.97 30.37 -30.24
CA ALA A 369 9.72 30.84 -30.86
C ALA A 369 8.49 30.27 -30.12
N LEU A 370 8.52 28.99 -29.73
CA LEU A 370 7.45 28.37 -28.93
C LEU A 370 7.24 29.06 -27.59
N LEU A 371 8.31 29.43 -26.89
CA LEU A 371 8.22 30.17 -25.63
C LEU A 371 7.64 31.58 -25.79
N ARG A 372 7.82 32.22 -26.96
CA ARG A 372 7.30 33.57 -27.22
C ARG A 372 5.85 33.56 -27.70
N GLU A 373 5.51 32.61 -28.57
CA GLU A 373 4.29 32.67 -29.40
C GLU A 373 3.42 31.41 -29.29
N GLY A 374 3.98 30.29 -28.80
CA GLY A 374 3.42 28.96 -29.01
C GLY A 374 2.27 28.54 -28.10
N LYS A 375 1.76 29.44 -27.23
CA LYS A 375 0.56 29.24 -26.39
C LYS A 375 0.38 27.82 -25.83
N LEU A 376 1.46 27.20 -25.33
CA LEU A 376 1.41 25.84 -24.78
C LEU A 376 0.96 25.87 -23.31
N PRO A 377 0.08 24.97 -22.87
CA PRO A 377 -0.27 24.78 -21.47
C PRO A 377 0.97 24.58 -20.58
N HIS A 378 1.16 25.42 -19.57
CA HIS A 378 2.20 25.23 -18.55
C HIS A 378 1.88 26.02 -17.28
N ILE A 379 2.58 25.69 -16.18
CA ILE A 379 2.58 26.51 -14.98
C ILE A 379 3.81 27.41 -15.01
N ARG A 380 3.63 28.71 -14.75
CA ARG A 380 4.72 29.68 -14.63
C ARG A 380 4.80 30.19 -13.20
N ILE A 381 5.96 30.06 -12.58
CA ILE A 381 6.31 30.60 -11.27
C ILE A 381 7.24 31.79 -11.48
N SER A 382 6.91 32.92 -10.88
CA SER A 382 7.67 34.17 -10.98
C SER A 382 8.52 34.45 -9.75
N GLU A 383 8.05 34.05 -8.56
CA GLU A 383 8.77 34.24 -7.31
C GLU A 383 8.47 33.09 -6.37
N VAL A 384 9.46 32.73 -5.55
CA VAL A 384 9.29 31.77 -4.46
C VAL A 384 9.86 32.39 -3.19
N LYS A 385 9.06 32.35 -2.11
CA LYS A 385 9.51 32.68 -0.77
C LYS A 385 9.44 31.43 0.09
N VAL A 386 10.50 31.18 0.84
CA VAL A 386 10.57 30.12 1.83
C VAL A 386 10.79 30.78 3.18
N HIS A 387 9.97 30.46 4.17
CA HIS A 387 10.09 30.97 5.53
C HIS A 387 10.11 29.79 6.50
N GLY A 388 11.14 29.72 7.36
CA GLY A 388 11.19 28.72 8.41
C GLY A 388 12.60 28.45 8.96
N PRO A 389 12.75 27.48 9.87
CA PRO A 389 11.70 26.56 10.33
C PRO A 389 10.61 27.27 11.15
N ILE A 390 9.36 26.88 10.96
CA ILE A 390 8.21 27.41 11.71
C ILE A 390 8.19 26.81 13.11
N LYS A 391 8.11 27.67 14.14
CA LYS A 391 7.90 27.24 15.53
C LYS A 391 6.45 26.82 15.74
N GLU A 392 6.25 25.60 16.23
CA GLU A 392 4.93 25.09 16.57
C GLU A 392 4.50 25.55 17.96
N LYS A 393 3.24 26.03 18.09
CA LYS A 393 2.71 26.68 19.30
C LYS A 393 2.88 25.88 20.59
N ASN A 394 2.80 24.55 20.51
CA ASN A 394 2.85 23.65 21.65
C ASN A 394 4.18 22.88 21.78
N GLY A 395 5.21 23.28 21.01
CA GLY A 395 6.42 22.49 20.80
C GLY A 395 6.34 21.59 19.56
N ALA A 396 7.49 21.08 19.12
CA ALA A 396 7.54 20.17 17.97
C ALA A 396 6.87 18.83 18.31
N LEU A 397 6.06 18.30 17.39
CA LEU A 397 5.33 17.03 17.63
C LEU A 397 6.28 15.87 17.99
N GLU A 398 7.47 15.84 17.38
CA GLU A 398 8.51 14.86 17.69
C GLU A 398 9.03 15.01 19.12
N GLU A 399 9.34 16.24 19.55
CA GLU A 399 9.81 16.52 20.92
C GLU A 399 8.73 16.12 21.94
N ILE A 400 7.46 16.45 21.67
CA ILE A 400 6.34 16.09 22.54
C ILE A 400 6.14 14.57 22.58
N ALA A 401 6.28 13.88 21.46
CA ALA A 401 6.06 12.43 21.40
C ALA A 401 7.08 11.66 22.26
N ILE A 402 8.32 12.15 22.34
CA ILE A 402 9.43 11.53 23.07
C ILE A 402 9.53 12.04 24.52
N PHE A 403 9.52 13.36 24.72
CA PHE A 403 9.80 13.99 26.02
C PHE A 403 8.54 14.53 26.72
N GLY A 404 7.38 14.50 26.05
CA GLY A 404 6.16 15.10 26.57
C GLY A 404 6.11 16.61 26.38
N LYS A 405 5.01 17.23 26.81
CA LYS A 405 4.75 18.67 26.60
C LYS A 405 5.73 19.60 27.32
N GLU A 406 6.40 19.11 28.36
CA GLU A 406 7.40 19.87 29.11
C GLU A 406 8.76 19.92 28.41
N GLY A 407 8.94 19.17 27.30
CA GLY A 407 10.22 19.01 26.62
C GLY A 407 11.23 18.18 27.41
N PHE A 408 12.44 18.09 26.90
CA PHE A 408 13.52 17.31 27.53
C PHE A 408 13.95 17.92 28.87
N LYS A 409 13.86 17.12 29.94
CA LYS A 409 14.38 17.43 31.27
C LYS A 409 15.47 16.45 31.66
N ARG A 410 16.66 16.95 32.05
CA ARG A 410 17.84 16.11 32.36
C ARG A 410 17.54 15.12 33.48
N GLU A 411 16.87 15.58 34.51
CA GLU A 411 16.47 14.82 35.70
C GLU A 411 15.44 13.73 35.40
N LYS A 412 14.68 13.87 34.30
CA LYS A 412 13.70 12.89 33.82
C LYS A 412 14.21 12.05 32.64
N ALA A 413 15.50 12.10 32.31
CA ALA A 413 16.05 11.43 31.13
C ALA A 413 15.72 9.91 31.09
N LEU A 414 15.86 9.22 32.22
CA LEU A 414 15.52 7.79 32.31
C LEU A 414 14.01 7.54 32.19
N GLU A 415 13.17 8.41 32.74
CA GLU A 415 11.70 8.31 32.62
C GLU A 415 11.26 8.51 31.17
N HIS A 416 11.82 9.49 30.45
CA HIS A 416 11.57 9.69 29.03
C HIS A 416 11.97 8.47 28.19
N LEU A 417 13.14 7.91 28.48
CA LEU A 417 13.64 6.71 27.80
C LEU A 417 12.75 5.49 28.08
N ASP A 418 12.32 5.30 29.32
CA ASP A 418 11.41 4.21 29.69
C ASP A 418 10.07 4.36 28.98
N HIS A 419 9.45 5.55 29.00
CA HIS A 419 8.17 5.80 28.33
C HIS A 419 8.26 5.59 26.81
N PHE A 420 9.35 6.05 26.19
CA PHE A 420 9.57 5.82 24.76
C PHE A 420 9.78 4.33 24.47
N ALA A 421 10.58 3.63 25.27
CA ALA A 421 10.82 2.20 25.10
C ALA A 421 9.55 1.37 25.30
N GLU A 422 8.66 1.72 26.25
CA GLU A 422 7.37 1.04 26.45
C GLU A 422 6.49 1.16 25.21
N LYS A 423 6.42 2.35 24.60
CA LYS A 423 5.70 2.56 23.33
C LYS A 423 6.39 1.83 22.17
N ALA A 424 7.71 1.90 22.09
CA ALA A 424 8.49 1.30 21.02
C ALA A 424 8.44 -0.23 21.06
N PHE A 425 8.42 -0.84 22.25
CA PHE A 425 8.31 -2.29 22.42
C PHE A 425 6.86 -2.76 22.52
N ARG A 426 5.91 -1.83 22.69
CA ARG A 426 4.45 -2.05 22.74
C ARG A 426 3.98 -2.86 23.95
N ARG A 427 4.76 -2.80 25.04
CA ARG A 427 4.51 -3.51 26.30
C ARG A 427 5.31 -2.84 27.44
N PRO A 428 4.96 -3.11 28.70
CA PRO A 428 5.77 -2.72 29.84
C PRO A 428 7.19 -3.29 29.72
N LEU A 429 8.19 -2.51 30.16
CA LEU A 429 9.58 -2.97 30.20
C LEU A 429 9.80 -3.96 31.33
N ASN A 430 10.49 -5.05 31.01
CA ASN A 430 11.03 -5.96 32.02
C ASN A 430 12.36 -5.41 32.58
N GLU A 431 12.90 -6.06 33.61
CA GLU A 431 14.14 -5.63 34.26
C GLU A 431 15.34 -5.59 33.29
N SER A 432 15.44 -6.58 32.39
CA SER A 432 16.50 -6.63 31.38
C SER A 432 16.40 -5.48 30.37
N ASP A 433 15.19 -5.14 29.92
CA ASP A 433 14.96 -4.01 29.01
C ASP A 433 15.41 -2.70 29.68
N ARG A 434 14.92 -2.43 30.91
CA ARG A 434 15.26 -1.22 31.67
C ARG A 434 16.76 -1.14 31.91
N LYS A 435 17.37 -2.23 32.38
CA LYS A 435 18.81 -2.29 32.65
C LYS A 435 19.61 -1.96 31.39
N ARG A 436 19.29 -2.56 30.23
CA ARG A 436 19.99 -2.29 28.98
C ARG A 436 19.89 -0.83 28.53
N VAL A 437 18.70 -0.24 28.62
CA VAL A 437 18.46 1.17 28.27
C VAL A 437 19.21 2.10 29.22
N HIS A 438 19.08 1.87 30.53
CA HIS A 438 19.68 2.72 31.57
C HIS A 438 21.20 2.64 31.56
N ASP A 439 21.77 1.44 31.44
CA ASP A 439 23.23 1.24 31.41
C ASP A 439 23.85 1.91 30.19
N PHE A 440 23.18 1.85 29.03
CA PHE A 440 23.67 2.52 27.83
C PHE A 440 23.63 4.04 27.98
N TYR A 441 22.54 4.60 28.51
CA TYR A 441 22.45 6.03 28.80
C TYR A 441 23.56 6.49 29.75
N ARG A 442 23.74 5.77 30.88
CA ARG A 442 24.79 6.09 31.88
C ARG A 442 26.18 6.01 31.25
N LYS A 443 26.47 4.95 30.49
CA LYS A 443 27.72 4.81 29.75
C LYS A 443 28.01 6.02 28.87
N ARG A 444 27.02 6.52 28.11
CA ARG A 444 27.21 7.71 27.25
C ARG A 444 27.49 8.96 28.08
N VAL A 445 26.85 9.13 29.23
CA VAL A 445 27.14 10.23 30.16
C VAL A 445 28.54 10.12 30.75
N ASP A 446 28.98 8.92 31.12
CA ASP A 446 30.33 8.65 31.64
C ASP A 446 31.42 8.87 30.56
N GLU A 447 31.07 8.66 29.30
CA GLU A 447 31.86 9.03 28.12
C GLU A 447 31.75 10.53 27.76
N TRP A 448 31.31 11.37 28.71
CA TRP A 448 31.22 12.83 28.60
C TRP A 448 30.23 13.35 27.54
N ALA A 449 29.28 12.54 27.08
CA ALA A 449 28.20 13.03 26.23
C ALA A 449 27.29 13.99 27.01
N LYS A 450 26.84 15.07 26.36
CA LYS A 450 25.80 15.93 26.93
C LYS A 450 24.55 15.07 27.22
N PRO A 451 23.82 15.28 28.34
CA PRO A 451 22.67 14.45 28.71
C PRO A 451 21.64 14.29 27.59
N ARG A 452 21.35 15.37 26.85
CA ARG A 452 20.44 15.31 25.69
C ARG A 452 20.96 14.37 24.60
N GLN A 453 22.24 14.46 24.24
CA GLN A 453 22.84 13.57 23.24
C GLN A 453 22.87 12.12 23.72
N ALA A 454 23.15 11.89 25.01
CA ALA A 454 23.09 10.54 25.59
C ALA A 454 21.68 9.93 25.46
N VAL A 455 20.62 10.73 25.64
CA VAL A 455 19.25 10.27 25.37
C VAL A 455 19.04 9.98 23.88
N LEU A 456 19.45 10.86 22.96
CA LEU A 456 19.31 10.62 21.52
C LEU A 456 20.04 9.33 21.06
N ASP A 457 21.25 9.11 21.55
CA ASP A 457 22.00 7.88 21.27
C ASP A 457 21.26 6.65 21.83
N THR A 458 20.65 6.77 23.00
CA THR A 458 19.86 5.68 23.61
C THR A 458 18.54 5.44 22.86
N LEU A 459 17.90 6.47 22.29
CA LEU A 459 16.74 6.30 21.41
C LEU A 459 17.10 5.46 20.17
N LYS A 460 18.27 5.70 19.56
CA LYS A 460 18.76 4.88 18.43
C LYS A 460 18.95 3.42 18.86
N LEU A 461 19.49 3.17 20.06
CA LEU A 461 19.61 1.82 20.62
C LEU A 461 18.23 1.14 20.74
N ILE A 462 17.24 1.85 21.28
CA ILE A 462 15.86 1.34 21.43
C ILE A 462 15.29 0.96 20.05
N LEU A 463 15.44 1.84 19.06
CA LEU A 463 15.00 1.61 17.67
C LEU A 463 15.82 0.54 16.94
N CYS A 464 16.94 0.09 17.50
CA CYS A 464 17.76 -1.01 16.99
C CYS A 464 17.60 -2.32 17.80
N SER A 465 16.66 -2.34 18.75
CA SER A 465 16.43 -3.51 19.60
C SER A 465 15.61 -4.58 18.87
N PRO A 466 15.88 -5.88 19.08
CA PRO A 466 14.97 -6.94 18.69
C PRO A 466 13.54 -6.73 19.22
N SER A 467 13.38 -6.21 20.44
CA SER A 467 12.06 -5.87 21.01
C SER A 467 11.30 -4.81 20.19
N PHE A 468 12.02 -4.00 19.40
CA PHE A 468 11.43 -3.03 18.49
C PHE A 468 11.12 -3.62 17.11
N PHE A 469 12.06 -4.36 16.52
CA PHE A 469 11.86 -4.90 15.16
C PHE A 469 10.87 -6.05 15.12
N TYR A 470 10.83 -6.87 16.16
CA TYR A 470 10.00 -8.05 16.22
C TYR A 470 8.74 -7.80 17.03
N LEU A 471 7.64 -8.37 16.56
CA LEU A 471 6.49 -8.68 17.41
C LEU A 471 6.95 -9.82 18.33
N SER A 472 7.65 -9.43 19.38
CA SER A 472 8.30 -10.31 20.34
C SER A 472 7.24 -10.75 21.34
N GLU A 473 6.56 -11.82 20.97
CA GLU A 473 5.65 -12.50 21.90
C GLU A 473 6.50 -13.14 22.98
N ILE A 474 6.43 -12.58 24.18
CA ILE A 474 7.16 -13.13 25.33
C ILE A 474 6.27 -14.19 25.98
N THR A 475 5.78 -15.11 25.16
CA THR A 475 5.09 -16.32 25.60
C THR A 475 6.13 -17.43 25.72
N PRO A 476 6.20 -18.13 26.87
CA PRO A 476 6.96 -19.37 26.96
C PRO A 476 6.59 -20.32 25.82
N GLU A 477 7.52 -21.12 25.30
CA GLU A 477 7.25 -22.00 24.13
C GLU A 477 6.13 -23.03 24.35
N ASN A 478 5.79 -23.30 25.61
CA ASN A 478 4.71 -24.20 26.02
C ASN A 478 3.34 -23.50 26.20
N ASP A 479 3.29 -22.17 26.10
CA ASP A 479 2.06 -21.39 26.18
C ASP A 479 1.53 -21.12 24.78
N GLN A 480 0.35 -21.66 24.48
CA GLN A 480 -0.31 -21.51 23.18
C GLN A 480 -1.17 -20.24 23.09
N ALA A 481 -1.37 -19.52 24.21
CA ALA A 481 -2.19 -18.32 24.25
C ALA A 481 -1.32 -17.05 24.19
N LEU A 482 -1.76 -16.06 23.41
CA LEU A 482 -1.15 -14.74 23.39
C LEU A 482 -1.38 -14.02 24.71
N LYS A 483 -0.33 -13.42 25.27
CA LYS A 483 -0.48 -12.50 26.41
C LYS A 483 -1.22 -11.23 25.99
N PRO A 484 -1.81 -10.48 26.94
CA PRO A 484 -2.66 -9.33 26.59
C PRO A 484 -1.98 -8.26 25.71
N PHE A 485 -0.71 -7.92 25.96
CA PHE A 485 0.04 -6.95 25.14
C PHE A 485 0.42 -7.48 23.75
N ASP A 486 0.69 -8.78 23.66
CA ASP A 486 0.97 -9.45 22.39
C ASP A 486 -0.29 -9.48 21.53
N LEU A 487 -1.45 -9.77 22.14
CA LEU A 487 -2.75 -9.69 21.50
C LEU A 487 -3.08 -8.27 21.03
N ALA A 488 -2.85 -7.25 21.85
CA ALA A 488 -3.02 -5.84 21.45
C ALA A 488 -2.17 -5.49 20.23
N SER A 489 -0.90 -5.90 20.24
CA SER A 489 0.02 -5.68 19.12
C SER A 489 -0.48 -6.41 17.86
N ARG A 490 -0.79 -7.71 17.96
CA ARG A 490 -1.32 -8.52 16.85
C ARG A 490 -2.59 -7.92 16.24
N LEU A 491 -3.55 -7.49 17.06
CA LEU A 491 -4.77 -6.83 16.60
C LEU A 491 -4.47 -5.53 15.85
N SER A 492 -3.65 -4.66 16.44
CA SER A 492 -3.34 -3.36 15.83
C SER A 492 -2.56 -3.48 14.52
N TYR A 493 -1.57 -4.38 14.41
CA TYR A 493 -0.84 -4.55 13.17
C TYR A 493 -1.67 -5.26 12.11
N ALA A 494 -2.53 -6.22 12.49
CA ALA A 494 -3.43 -6.87 11.55
C ALA A 494 -4.45 -5.88 10.95
N LEU A 495 -5.01 -4.99 11.77
CA LEU A 495 -6.12 -4.12 11.35
C LEU A 495 -5.67 -2.71 10.94
N TRP A 496 -4.54 -2.21 11.43
CA TRP A 496 -4.05 -0.85 11.14
C TRP A 496 -2.64 -0.78 10.58
N ALA A 497 -1.90 -1.90 10.52
CA ALA A 497 -0.49 -1.97 10.12
C ALA A 497 0.41 -0.97 10.86
N ARG A 498 0.10 -0.72 12.14
CA ARG A 498 0.79 0.24 13.02
C ARG A 498 0.60 -0.15 14.50
N PRO A 499 1.37 0.42 15.45
CA PRO A 499 1.30 0.09 16.87
C PRO A 499 -0.10 0.25 17.51
N PRO A 500 -0.39 -0.46 18.61
CA PRO A 500 -1.65 -0.33 19.34
C PRO A 500 -1.80 1.07 19.92
N ASP A 501 -3.04 1.54 20.01
CA ASP A 501 -3.34 2.79 20.68
C ASP A 501 -3.45 2.64 22.20
N GLU A 502 -3.58 3.77 22.89
CA GLU A 502 -3.64 3.78 24.36
C GLU A 502 -4.82 2.96 24.92
N GLU A 503 -5.95 2.88 24.20
CA GLU A 503 -7.10 2.10 24.62
C GLU A 503 -6.78 0.60 24.63
N LEU A 504 -6.21 0.08 23.53
CA LEU A 504 -5.77 -1.32 23.47
C LEU A 504 -4.72 -1.63 24.54
N LEU A 505 -3.75 -0.74 24.76
CA LEU A 505 -2.72 -0.92 25.78
C LEU A 505 -3.28 -0.91 27.20
N LYS A 506 -4.30 -0.07 27.49
CA LYS A 506 -4.99 -0.06 28.79
C LYS A 506 -5.77 -1.36 29.02
N LEU A 507 -6.51 -1.83 28.01
CA LEU A 507 -7.22 -3.11 28.09
C LEU A 507 -6.27 -4.28 28.27
N ALA A 508 -5.11 -4.25 27.59
CA ALA A 508 -4.05 -5.24 27.79
C ALA A 508 -3.48 -5.19 29.22
N ALA A 509 -3.21 -4.00 29.75
CA ALA A 509 -2.69 -3.83 31.12
C ALA A 509 -3.66 -4.37 32.18
N SER A 510 -4.97 -4.22 31.96
CA SER A 510 -6.01 -4.75 32.85
C SER A 510 -6.35 -6.24 32.62
N SER A 511 -5.70 -6.90 31.65
CA SER A 511 -6.03 -8.26 31.15
C SER A 511 -7.44 -8.43 30.58
N GLU A 512 -8.27 -7.38 30.53
CA GLU A 512 -9.61 -7.39 29.94
C GLU A 512 -9.60 -7.75 28.45
N LEU A 513 -8.50 -7.46 27.74
CA LEU A 513 -8.34 -7.79 26.32
C LEU A 513 -8.30 -9.31 26.04
N THR A 514 -8.26 -10.16 27.07
CA THR A 514 -8.37 -11.62 26.91
C THR A 514 -9.82 -12.12 26.85
N LYS A 515 -10.80 -11.27 27.17
CA LYS A 515 -12.23 -11.63 27.11
C LYS A 515 -12.75 -11.52 25.68
N GLU A 516 -13.42 -12.57 25.20
CA GLU A 516 -13.91 -12.64 23.81
C GLU A 516 -14.76 -11.43 23.40
N GLU A 517 -15.68 -11.00 24.27
CA GLU A 517 -16.56 -9.86 23.98
C GLU A 517 -15.79 -8.54 23.87
N VAL A 518 -14.74 -8.37 24.69
CA VAL A 518 -13.86 -7.19 24.62
C VAL A 518 -13.07 -7.20 23.32
N VAL A 519 -12.50 -8.34 22.92
CA VAL A 519 -11.79 -8.49 21.64
C VAL A 519 -12.72 -8.16 20.48
N ARG A 520 -13.94 -8.71 20.48
CA ARG A 520 -14.93 -8.48 19.42
C ARG A 520 -15.29 -7.00 19.30
N ASN A 521 -15.48 -6.31 20.41
CA ASN A 521 -15.77 -4.86 20.42
C ASN A 521 -14.57 -4.03 19.96
N GLN A 522 -13.36 -4.41 20.35
CA GLN A 522 -12.14 -3.75 19.86
C GLN A 522 -11.95 -3.98 18.36
N VAL A 523 -12.16 -5.19 17.83
CA VAL A 523 -12.08 -5.45 16.37
C VAL A 523 -13.02 -4.54 15.60
N ARG A 524 -14.28 -4.38 16.03
CA ARG A 524 -15.23 -3.45 15.41
C ARG A 524 -14.73 -2.00 15.46
N ARG A 525 -14.29 -1.53 16.63
CA ARG A 525 -13.73 -0.18 16.81
C ARG A 525 -12.55 0.08 15.88
N LEU A 526 -11.62 -0.89 15.78
CA LEU A 526 -10.44 -0.78 14.93
C LEU A 526 -10.83 -0.75 13.44
N LEU A 527 -11.82 -1.53 13.00
CA LEU A 527 -12.31 -1.53 11.63
C LEU A 527 -13.09 -0.26 11.26
N ASP A 528 -13.80 0.35 12.22
CA ASP A 528 -14.57 1.60 11.99
C ASP A 528 -13.69 2.86 11.93
N ASP A 529 -12.45 2.77 12.44
CA ASP A 529 -11.46 3.85 12.42
C ASP A 529 -10.76 3.96 11.06
N ASP A 530 -10.50 5.18 10.59
CA ASP A 530 -9.83 5.46 9.30
C ASP A 530 -8.43 4.82 9.20
N ARG A 531 -7.79 4.50 10.33
CA ARG A 531 -6.52 3.77 10.37
C ARG A 531 -6.63 2.37 9.77
N SER A 532 -7.84 1.82 9.62
CA SER A 532 -8.13 0.53 8.95
C SER A 532 -7.78 0.52 7.47
N GLU A 533 -7.55 1.69 6.85
CA GLU A 533 -6.94 1.78 5.52
C GLU A 533 -5.60 1.02 5.43
N GLY A 534 -4.86 0.90 6.55
CA GLY A 534 -3.63 0.10 6.61
C GLY A 534 -3.89 -1.37 6.28
N PHE A 535 -4.94 -1.95 6.86
CA PHE A 535 -5.40 -3.31 6.55
C PHE A 535 -5.93 -3.41 5.12
N VAL A 536 -6.84 -2.52 4.71
CA VAL A 536 -7.43 -2.53 3.36
C VAL A 536 -6.34 -2.51 2.30
N ASN A 537 -5.39 -1.57 2.41
CA ASN A 537 -4.30 -1.43 1.46
C ASN A 537 -3.39 -2.66 1.50
N GLY A 538 -2.95 -3.09 2.68
CA GLY A 538 -2.00 -4.19 2.80
C GLY A 538 -2.55 -5.54 2.40
N PHE A 539 -3.81 -5.81 2.75
CA PHE A 539 -4.52 -7.02 2.39
C PHE A 539 -4.76 -7.08 0.88
N LEU A 540 -5.29 -6.03 0.25
CA LEU A 540 -5.56 -6.03 -1.19
C LEU A 540 -4.27 -6.03 -2.04
N ASP A 541 -3.23 -5.33 -1.59
CA ASP A 541 -1.92 -5.36 -2.27
C ASP A 541 -1.31 -6.77 -2.29
N SER A 542 -1.64 -7.59 -1.28
CA SER A 542 -1.19 -8.98 -1.18
C SER A 542 -2.16 -9.93 -1.90
N TRP A 543 -3.44 -9.94 -1.52
CA TRP A 543 -4.45 -10.86 -2.04
C TRP A 543 -4.71 -10.70 -3.54
N LEU A 544 -4.82 -9.48 -4.05
CA LEU A 544 -5.09 -9.25 -5.48
C LEU A 544 -3.82 -8.85 -6.24
N ASN A 545 -2.67 -9.06 -5.61
CA ASN A 545 -1.35 -8.68 -6.12
C ASN A 545 -1.25 -7.22 -6.60
N LEU A 546 -2.03 -6.30 -6.00
CA LEU A 546 -2.06 -4.90 -6.47
C LEU A 546 -0.70 -4.20 -6.31
N ARG A 547 0.21 -4.73 -5.49
CA ARG A 547 1.59 -4.23 -5.40
C ARG A 547 2.28 -4.22 -6.77
N ASP A 548 2.04 -5.23 -7.59
CA ASP A 548 2.67 -5.41 -8.90
C ASP A 548 1.99 -4.62 -10.02
N LEU A 549 0.86 -3.95 -9.73
CA LEU A 549 0.21 -3.08 -10.71
C LEU A 549 1.15 -1.91 -11.07
N GLY A 550 1.58 -1.88 -12.33
CA GLY A 550 2.59 -0.96 -12.85
C GLY A 550 3.97 -1.59 -13.07
N GLY A 551 4.20 -2.82 -12.60
CA GLY A 551 5.47 -3.56 -12.81
C GLY A 551 5.65 -4.07 -14.25
N MET A 552 4.56 -4.41 -14.93
CA MET A 552 4.51 -4.73 -16.36
C MET A 552 3.50 -3.82 -17.06
N PRO A 553 3.79 -2.52 -17.20
CA PRO A 553 2.85 -1.57 -17.76
C PRO A 553 2.74 -1.75 -19.29
N PRO A 554 1.61 -1.35 -19.89
CA PRO A 554 1.44 -1.44 -21.34
C PRO A 554 2.37 -0.48 -22.09
N PRO A 555 2.76 -0.79 -23.35
CA PRO A 555 3.64 0.10 -24.12
C PRO A 555 3.11 1.53 -24.20
N ARG A 556 3.96 2.52 -23.85
CA ARG A 556 3.62 3.96 -23.81
C ARG A 556 2.97 4.46 -25.11
N GLU A 557 3.45 3.99 -26.26
CA GLU A 557 2.93 4.38 -27.58
C GLU A 557 1.46 3.99 -27.79
N ARG A 558 1.05 2.82 -27.29
CA ARG A 558 -0.32 2.29 -27.44
C ARG A 558 -1.24 2.74 -26.31
N ALA A 559 -0.70 2.94 -25.11
CA ALA A 559 -1.45 3.19 -23.89
C ALA A 559 -1.08 4.52 -23.22
N ARG A 560 -0.90 5.60 -24.01
CA ARG A 560 -0.51 6.93 -23.50
C ARG A 560 -1.32 7.40 -22.28
N ARG A 561 -2.64 7.17 -22.29
CA ARG A 561 -3.55 7.56 -21.19
C ARG A 561 -3.29 6.82 -19.87
N TYR A 562 -2.77 5.59 -19.93
CA TYR A 562 -2.39 4.83 -18.74
C TYR A 562 -1.43 5.62 -17.84
N TYR A 563 -0.48 6.30 -18.47
CA TYR A 563 0.53 7.11 -17.81
C TYR A 563 0.08 8.57 -17.66
N SER A 564 -0.56 9.15 -18.69
CA SER A 564 -0.97 10.56 -18.62
C SER A 564 -2.00 10.83 -17.52
N GLU A 565 -2.82 9.84 -17.19
CA GLU A 565 -3.88 9.95 -16.18
C GLU A 565 -3.58 9.14 -14.91
N ASN A 566 -2.37 8.57 -14.77
CA ASN A 566 -1.98 7.68 -13.66
C ASN A 566 -3.07 6.63 -13.35
N TRP A 567 -3.44 5.85 -14.36
CA TRP A 567 -4.43 4.78 -14.22
C TRP A 567 -4.10 3.79 -13.09
N PRO A 568 -2.83 3.43 -12.81
CA PRO A 568 -2.52 2.56 -11.66
C PRO A 568 -3.05 3.08 -10.33
N ALA A 569 -2.93 4.38 -10.06
CA ALA A 569 -3.48 4.98 -8.84
C ALA A 569 -5.02 4.89 -8.82
N SER A 570 -5.65 5.21 -9.95
CA SER A 570 -7.11 5.16 -10.10
C SER A 570 -7.65 3.73 -9.89
N MET A 571 -7.04 2.76 -10.58
CA MET A 571 -7.34 1.32 -10.49
C MET A 571 -7.20 0.78 -9.06
N LYS A 572 -6.09 1.08 -8.36
CA LYS A 572 -5.94 0.69 -6.94
C LYS A 572 -7.02 1.33 -6.07
N GLY A 573 -7.32 2.61 -6.33
CA GLY A 573 -8.35 3.35 -5.61
C GLY A 573 -9.73 2.72 -5.74
N GLU A 574 -10.14 2.25 -6.92
CA GLU A 574 -11.42 1.53 -7.10
C GLU A 574 -11.54 0.35 -6.14
N VAL A 575 -10.56 -0.56 -6.19
CA VAL A 575 -10.60 -1.80 -5.41
C VAL A 575 -10.61 -1.50 -3.91
N ARG A 576 -9.80 -0.52 -3.48
CA ARG A 576 -9.69 -0.11 -2.07
C ARG A 576 -10.99 0.51 -1.56
N HIS A 577 -11.59 1.45 -2.29
CA HIS A 577 -12.86 2.05 -1.89
C HIS A 577 -14.01 1.05 -1.91
N PHE A 578 -14.04 0.16 -2.91
CA PHE A 578 -15.03 -0.91 -3.00
C PHE A 578 -14.95 -1.84 -1.80
N PHE A 579 -13.76 -2.38 -1.50
CA PHE A 579 -13.57 -3.28 -0.37
C PHE A 579 -13.82 -2.61 0.99
N ALA A 580 -13.32 -1.38 1.17
CA ALA A 580 -13.60 -0.59 2.38
C ALA A 580 -15.10 -0.37 2.58
N HIS A 581 -15.85 -0.15 1.50
CA HIS A 581 -17.31 -0.04 1.56
C HIS A 581 -17.97 -1.36 1.97
N LEU A 582 -17.54 -2.50 1.42
CA LEU A 582 -18.04 -3.82 1.81
C LEU A 582 -17.83 -4.07 3.30
N LEU A 583 -16.63 -3.79 3.81
CA LEU A 583 -16.30 -3.92 5.24
C LEU A 583 -17.17 -3.02 6.11
N LYS A 584 -17.20 -1.71 5.81
CA LYS A 584 -17.90 -0.70 6.62
C LYS A 584 -19.42 -0.89 6.62
N LYS A 585 -19.97 -1.46 5.54
CA LYS A 585 -21.41 -1.74 5.43
C LYS A 585 -21.77 -3.19 5.72
N ASN A 586 -20.78 -4.02 6.06
CA ASN A 586 -20.94 -5.46 6.30
C ASN A 586 -21.78 -6.13 5.20
N LEU A 587 -21.44 -5.87 3.95
CA LEU A 587 -22.17 -6.42 2.79
C LEU A 587 -21.83 -7.90 2.58
N PRO A 588 -22.73 -8.69 1.95
CA PRO A 588 -22.48 -10.11 1.71
C PRO A 588 -21.19 -10.34 0.93
N VAL A 589 -20.42 -11.37 1.30
CA VAL A 589 -19.17 -11.76 0.62
C VAL A 589 -19.37 -12.00 -0.88
N GLY A 590 -20.56 -12.47 -1.29
CA GLY A 590 -20.93 -12.62 -2.71
C GLY A 590 -20.81 -11.34 -3.53
N SER A 591 -20.90 -10.16 -2.89
CA SER A 591 -20.69 -8.85 -3.52
C SER A 591 -19.29 -8.71 -4.12
N LEU A 592 -18.29 -9.44 -3.61
CA LEU A 592 -16.95 -9.47 -4.21
C LEU A 592 -16.97 -10.05 -5.62
N LEU A 593 -17.89 -10.95 -5.94
CA LEU A 593 -18.00 -11.58 -7.25
C LEU A 593 -19.03 -10.89 -8.14
N ASP A 594 -20.14 -10.46 -7.55
CA ASP A 594 -21.25 -9.85 -8.27
C ASP A 594 -21.84 -8.68 -7.47
N ALA A 595 -21.69 -7.47 -7.99
CA ALA A 595 -22.21 -6.25 -7.39
C ALA A 595 -22.73 -5.31 -8.46
N ASP A 596 -23.87 -4.65 -8.18
CA ASP A 596 -24.48 -3.65 -9.04
C ASP A 596 -23.88 -2.24 -8.85
N PHE A 597 -22.68 -2.14 -8.28
CA PHE A 597 -21.99 -0.88 -8.04
C PHE A 597 -20.48 -1.02 -8.08
N THR A 598 -19.79 0.09 -8.32
CA THR A 598 -18.34 0.23 -8.10
C THR A 598 -18.01 1.65 -7.62
N PHE A 599 -16.72 1.93 -7.40
CA PHE A 599 -16.20 3.26 -7.11
C PHE A 599 -15.32 3.70 -8.27
N VAL A 600 -15.67 4.83 -8.88
CA VAL A 600 -14.87 5.43 -9.96
C VAL A 600 -14.49 6.84 -9.59
N ASP A 601 -13.28 7.23 -9.97
CA ASP A 601 -12.92 8.62 -10.17
C ASP A 601 -13.23 9.04 -11.62
N LYS A 602 -12.84 10.25 -11.97
CA LYS A 602 -13.02 10.78 -13.33
C LYS A 602 -12.42 9.87 -14.40
N TYR A 603 -11.21 9.36 -14.17
CA TYR A 603 -10.47 8.58 -15.16
C TYR A 603 -11.10 7.20 -15.36
N LEU A 604 -11.43 6.50 -14.28
CA LEU A 604 -12.11 5.21 -14.37
C LEU A 604 -13.51 5.33 -14.97
N ALA A 605 -14.25 6.39 -14.65
CA ALA A 605 -15.55 6.62 -15.29
C ALA A 605 -15.41 6.70 -16.82
N ALA A 606 -14.35 7.36 -17.31
CA ALA A 606 -14.05 7.43 -18.74
C ALA A 606 -13.61 6.08 -19.33
N ILE A 607 -12.77 5.31 -18.62
CA ILE A 607 -12.34 3.95 -19.05
C ILE A 607 -13.54 3.02 -19.16
N TYR A 608 -14.45 3.05 -18.20
CA TYR A 608 -15.66 2.24 -18.15
C TYR A 608 -16.79 2.79 -19.02
N ARG A 609 -16.62 3.98 -19.61
CA ARG A 609 -17.61 4.65 -20.45
C ARG A 609 -18.93 4.92 -19.71
N LEU A 610 -18.83 5.21 -18.41
CA LEU A 610 -19.97 5.51 -17.56
C LEU A 610 -20.46 6.95 -17.81
N PRO A 611 -21.77 7.25 -17.65
CA PRO A 611 -22.31 8.60 -17.80
C PRO A 611 -21.59 9.65 -16.96
N GLU A 612 -21.13 9.26 -15.77
CA GLU A 612 -20.39 10.07 -14.80
C GLU A 612 -19.10 10.65 -15.37
N ALA A 613 -18.52 10.06 -16.42
CA ALA A 613 -17.35 10.60 -17.12
C ALA A 613 -17.57 12.03 -17.66
N LYS A 614 -18.84 12.43 -17.89
CA LYS A 614 -19.20 13.77 -18.37
C LYS A 614 -19.26 14.81 -17.25
N THR A 615 -19.53 14.38 -16.02
CA THR A 615 -19.85 15.27 -14.89
C THR A 615 -18.75 15.28 -13.83
N LEU A 616 -18.04 14.17 -13.63
CA LEU A 616 -16.99 14.07 -12.61
C LEU A 616 -15.80 14.96 -12.95
N ARG A 617 -15.29 15.62 -11.91
CA ARG A 617 -14.08 16.45 -11.93
C ARG A 617 -13.01 15.83 -11.05
N LEU A 618 -11.75 16.25 -11.23
CA LEU A 618 -10.63 15.76 -10.41
C LEU A 618 -10.86 15.99 -8.91
N LYS A 619 -11.42 17.16 -8.56
CA LYS A 619 -11.73 17.52 -7.16
C LYS A 619 -12.78 16.62 -6.50
N ASP A 620 -13.59 15.90 -7.28
CA ASP A 620 -14.66 15.07 -6.72
C ASP A 620 -14.10 13.78 -6.14
N GLY A 621 -12.93 13.33 -6.60
CA GLY A 621 -12.33 12.06 -6.19
C GLY A 621 -13.21 10.86 -6.55
N PHE A 622 -13.11 9.79 -5.77
CA PHE A 622 -13.91 8.58 -5.98
C PHE A 622 -15.38 8.80 -5.61
N ARG A 623 -16.27 8.27 -6.45
CA ARG A 623 -17.71 8.23 -6.23
C ARG A 623 -18.24 6.83 -6.42
N LYS A 624 -19.14 6.42 -5.52
CA LYS A 624 -19.93 5.20 -5.71
C LYS A 624 -20.90 5.43 -6.85
N VAL A 625 -20.90 4.54 -7.83
CA VAL A 625 -21.76 4.59 -9.02
C VAL A 625 -22.50 3.26 -9.16
N LYS A 626 -23.71 3.32 -9.72
CA LYS A 626 -24.50 2.12 -10.02
C LYS A 626 -24.08 1.57 -11.39
N LEU A 627 -23.94 0.25 -11.47
CA LEU A 627 -23.66 -0.48 -12.70
C LEU A 627 -24.96 -1.12 -13.21
N SER A 628 -25.13 -1.09 -14.52
CA SER A 628 -26.19 -1.80 -15.22
C SER A 628 -25.68 -3.14 -15.75
N GLU A 629 -26.58 -4.08 -16.05
CA GLU A 629 -26.20 -5.36 -16.67
C GLU A 629 -25.40 -5.18 -17.98
N LYS A 630 -25.63 -4.07 -18.70
CA LYS A 630 -24.92 -3.76 -19.95
C LYS A 630 -23.46 -3.43 -19.74
N ASP A 631 -23.09 -2.94 -18.55
CA ASP A 631 -21.72 -2.58 -18.25
C ASP A 631 -20.83 -3.83 -18.12
N ARG A 632 -21.44 -5.00 -17.83
CA ARG A 632 -20.75 -6.28 -17.60
C ARG A 632 -19.56 -6.13 -16.64
N ARG A 633 -19.74 -5.26 -15.65
CA ARG A 633 -18.80 -4.91 -14.60
C ARG A 633 -19.58 -5.04 -13.30
N GLY A 634 -18.96 -5.65 -12.31
CA GLY A 634 -19.57 -5.99 -11.03
C GLY A 634 -18.66 -6.98 -10.32
N GLY A 635 -18.33 -6.69 -9.07
CA GLY A 635 -17.31 -7.44 -8.34
C GLY A 635 -15.88 -7.24 -8.85
N ILE A 636 -14.92 -7.87 -8.17
CA ILE A 636 -13.48 -7.67 -8.36
C ILE A 636 -12.95 -8.17 -9.70
N LEU A 637 -13.59 -9.20 -10.29
CA LEU A 637 -13.15 -9.79 -11.55
C LEU A 637 -13.35 -8.87 -12.76
N GLY A 638 -14.32 -7.95 -12.67
CA GLY A 638 -14.59 -6.95 -13.71
C GLY A 638 -13.77 -5.66 -13.60
N MET A 639 -12.99 -5.50 -12.52
CA MET A 639 -12.23 -4.28 -12.23
C MET A 639 -10.96 -4.20 -13.07
N ALA A 640 -10.63 -3.00 -13.54
CA ALA A 640 -9.47 -2.72 -14.36
C ALA A 640 -8.17 -3.16 -13.68
N ALA A 641 -8.04 -2.95 -12.37
CA ALA A 641 -6.86 -3.36 -11.62
C ALA A 641 -6.57 -4.87 -11.76
N VAL A 642 -7.57 -5.72 -11.55
CA VAL A 642 -7.46 -7.18 -11.63
C VAL A 642 -7.21 -7.62 -13.08
N LEU A 643 -7.89 -7.00 -14.04
CA LEU A 643 -7.70 -7.31 -15.46
C LEU A 643 -6.30 -6.94 -15.96
N THR A 644 -5.70 -5.88 -15.40
CA THR A 644 -4.35 -5.41 -15.74
C THR A 644 -3.26 -6.21 -15.03
N VAL A 645 -3.37 -6.49 -13.73
CA VAL A 645 -2.35 -7.26 -13.00
C VAL A 645 -2.28 -8.73 -13.46
N SER A 646 -3.39 -9.27 -13.99
CA SER A 646 -3.45 -10.60 -14.59
C SER A 646 -3.07 -10.64 -16.08
N ALA A 647 -2.45 -9.58 -16.62
CA ALA A 647 -1.96 -9.49 -17.99
C ALA A 647 -0.43 -9.44 -18.06
N ASN A 648 0.15 -9.57 -19.25
CA ASN A 648 1.61 -9.55 -19.46
C ASN A 648 2.14 -8.17 -19.94
N GLY A 649 1.36 -7.11 -19.74
CA GLY A 649 1.65 -5.74 -20.18
C GLY A 649 1.36 -5.49 -21.67
N VAL A 650 1.67 -6.41 -22.57
CA VAL A 650 1.45 -6.22 -24.02
C VAL A 650 0.05 -6.64 -24.45
N ASP A 651 -0.38 -7.83 -24.02
CA ASP A 651 -1.64 -8.46 -24.39
C ASP A 651 -2.35 -9.04 -23.16
N THR A 652 -3.62 -9.41 -23.34
CA THR A 652 -4.30 -10.22 -22.32
C THR A 652 -3.68 -11.61 -22.26
N SER A 653 -3.46 -12.14 -21.06
CA SER A 653 -2.96 -13.51 -20.87
C SER A 653 -4.05 -14.39 -20.23
N PRO A 654 -4.77 -15.21 -21.03
CA PRO A 654 -5.77 -16.14 -20.47
C PRO A 654 -5.19 -17.10 -19.45
N VAL A 655 -3.95 -17.57 -19.67
CA VAL A 655 -3.25 -18.49 -18.76
C VAL A 655 -2.94 -17.82 -17.43
N THR A 656 -2.30 -16.64 -17.44
CA THR A 656 -1.99 -15.89 -16.22
C THR A 656 -3.27 -15.51 -15.46
N ARG A 657 -4.35 -15.18 -16.18
CA ARG A 657 -5.65 -14.89 -15.57
C ARG A 657 -6.31 -16.14 -14.98
N GLY A 658 -6.19 -17.29 -15.63
CA GLY A 658 -6.65 -18.57 -15.10
C GLY A 658 -5.93 -18.94 -13.80
N VAL A 659 -4.60 -18.80 -13.77
CA VAL A 659 -3.78 -18.97 -12.56
C VAL A 659 -4.23 -18.01 -11.46
N PHE A 660 -4.39 -16.71 -11.78
CA PHE A 660 -4.86 -15.71 -10.82
C PHE A 660 -6.20 -16.09 -10.19
N VAL A 661 -7.18 -16.51 -11.00
CA VAL A 661 -8.51 -16.94 -10.50
C VAL A 661 -8.39 -18.21 -9.66
N SER A 662 -7.61 -19.20 -10.11
CA SER A 662 -7.37 -20.44 -9.38
C SER A 662 -6.81 -20.16 -7.99
N GLU A 663 -5.75 -19.36 -7.90
CA GLU A 663 -5.01 -19.13 -6.65
C GLU A 663 -5.75 -18.15 -5.72
N ASN A 664 -6.20 -17.01 -6.26
CA ASN A 664 -6.68 -15.89 -5.43
C ASN A 664 -8.18 -15.96 -5.17
N ILE A 665 -8.96 -16.63 -6.01
CA ILE A 665 -10.42 -16.73 -5.85
C ILE A 665 -10.84 -18.12 -5.38
N LEU A 666 -10.35 -19.17 -6.06
CA LEU A 666 -10.74 -20.56 -5.75
C LEU A 666 -9.88 -21.18 -4.63
N GLY A 667 -8.72 -20.60 -4.33
CA GLY A 667 -7.77 -21.15 -3.35
C GLY A 667 -7.10 -22.45 -3.82
N VAL A 668 -7.09 -22.71 -5.12
CA VAL A 668 -6.48 -23.89 -5.76
C VAL A 668 -5.14 -23.47 -6.33
N ILE A 669 -4.06 -24.08 -5.81
CA ILE A 669 -2.69 -23.84 -6.29
C ILE A 669 -2.38 -24.89 -7.37
N PRO A 670 -2.29 -24.48 -8.65
CA PRO A 670 -2.07 -25.36 -9.80
C PRO A 670 -0.62 -25.75 -10.00
#